data_AF-A0A0M3I8I2-F1
#
_entry.id   AF-A0A0M3I8I2-F1
#
_cell.length_a   1.000
_cell.length_b   1.000
_cell.length_c   1.000
_cell.angle_alpha   90.00
_cell.angle_beta   90.00
_cell.angle_gamma   90.00
#
_symmetry.space_group_name_H-M   'P 1'
#
loop_
_entity.id
_entity.type
_entity.pdbx_description
1 polymer ?
#
loop_
_entity_poly.entity_id
_entity_poly.type
_entity_poly.pdbx_seq_one_letter_code
_entity_poly.pdbx_strand_id
1 'polypeptide(L)'
;MFERLVKNNYPYSSLVYQHRMAPSISGPLMPIFYPLLEDAENVRTYPDVKGCKYNLFFKTHHEPETEVNSMSHCNNFEGDFAVELAAYLCKQGYSGEQITLLCTYSAQSAYVRMSVESRFDLTDAPRVENVDNYQGEENDIVILCLVRSYPSETIGFLAVSNRVCVALSRAKIGFYIVGNIDFLANHSRLWAKIDKSLRQNECIGEGFPIVCSIHKSVQPCGSCTSIVSEVFPCGHSAAVACVLYGKRGCTHRCEKILECKHRCANKCGEPCTLKCVQTMERQLACGHRVGVKCSEDVTKYKCRVLSEKLCPRGHSTIVECSMIEAPCKAPCGRPLPCGHLCQSECCECVSRLKCDEHCKAQCGKLLKCGHKCIRRCGEDCEPCLATCLHECQHMCCGEQPTVRKRKCNEACFFCAEICANTCAHRSCPCLCWQPCNVQPCEHKCDKKLPCGHPCAGLCGEICPKLCGRCTPDRWRELFGAAASLDRILQIEGCGCLLLVARADAAIMGQLRLREPLRCPKCLSKLTVKSCFRYAIQLKEEKLANEKAAKFARGLSDCSRYSGIKMTIVERLGTELDQLKGRSYTNPTQSFIQCLMDTLNDMRLQVSSSSFNEVAADVWSRLSLDLADLCTMCRRVAMTKFNSVPKKTPHLHDLFKRYFAEHNDVRASLSSHLMLLVSYVSRNRGDTLSVLIPSLACGVRAVFVRYQVGMLVTGISKRKHDITKTQMDDIKMAVDKALRPAHESKQRMNVVSLMKRLMTIYESFDLAHMVWAELRCLQ
;
A
#
# COMPACT_ATOMS: atom_id res chain seq x y z
N MET A 1 -29.95 -15.72 -42.16
CA MET A 1 -31.25 -16.31 -42.59
C MET A 1 -32.32 -15.24 -42.75
N PHE A 2 -32.64 -14.47 -41.71
CA PHE A 2 -33.67 -13.40 -41.76
C PHE A 2 -33.47 -12.39 -42.89
N GLU A 3 -32.29 -11.77 -43.01
CA GLU A 3 -32.00 -10.80 -44.08
C GLU A 3 -32.20 -11.36 -45.50
N ARG A 4 -31.93 -12.66 -45.69
CA ARG A 4 -32.13 -13.34 -46.98
C ARG A 4 -33.60 -13.50 -47.31
N LEU A 5 -34.45 -13.77 -46.32
CA LEU A 5 -35.90 -13.88 -46.50
C LEU A 5 -36.50 -12.51 -46.86
N VAL A 6 -36.07 -11.44 -46.17
CA VAL A 6 -36.48 -10.06 -46.48
C VAL A 6 -36.08 -9.67 -47.90
N LYS A 7 -34.82 -9.95 -48.30
CA LYS A 7 -34.33 -9.71 -49.67
C LYS A 7 -35.09 -10.51 -50.73
N ASN A 8 -35.70 -11.63 -50.35
CA ASN A 8 -36.54 -12.45 -51.23
C ASN A 8 -38.04 -12.12 -51.12
N ASN A 9 -38.39 -10.92 -50.63
CA ASN A 9 -39.77 -10.43 -50.50
C ASN A 9 -40.68 -11.34 -49.66
N TYR A 10 -40.13 -12.08 -48.70
CA TYR A 10 -40.95 -12.81 -47.74
C TYR A 10 -41.69 -11.80 -46.83
N PRO A 11 -43.00 -11.98 -46.57
CA PRO A 11 -43.77 -11.04 -45.77
C PRO A 11 -43.23 -10.92 -44.35
N TYR A 12 -43.17 -9.70 -43.84
CA TYR A 12 -42.72 -9.39 -42.48
C TYR A 12 -43.56 -8.26 -41.89
N SER A 13 -43.66 -8.24 -40.56
CA SER A 13 -44.26 -7.14 -39.81
C SER A 13 -43.16 -6.37 -39.10
N SER A 14 -43.26 -5.04 -39.08
CA SER A 14 -42.31 -4.17 -38.37
C SER A 14 -42.99 -3.54 -37.16
N LEU A 15 -42.34 -3.66 -36.00
CA LEU A 15 -42.76 -2.92 -34.80
C LEU A 15 -42.21 -1.50 -34.90
N VAL A 16 -43.11 -0.52 -34.94
CA VAL A 16 -42.76 0.90 -35.15
C VAL A 16 -42.71 1.71 -33.86
N TYR A 17 -43.35 1.25 -32.78
CA TYR A 17 -43.36 1.96 -31.50
C TYR A 17 -42.21 1.50 -30.60
N GLN A 18 -41.44 2.46 -30.09
CA GLN A 18 -40.37 2.22 -29.12
C GLN A 18 -40.81 2.65 -27.71
N HIS A 19 -40.43 1.85 -26.71
CA HIS A 19 -40.83 2.01 -25.31
C HIS A 19 -39.63 2.23 -24.36
N ARG A 20 -38.43 2.50 -24.90
CA ARG A 20 -37.17 2.59 -24.15
C ARG A 20 -36.67 4.01 -23.97
N MET A 21 -36.40 4.71 -25.06
CA MET A 21 -35.63 5.97 -25.06
C MET A 21 -36.56 7.16 -24.84
N ALA A 22 -36.14 8.14 -24.05
CA ALA A 22 -36.78 9.45 -24.02
C ALA A 22 -36.79 10.07 -25.43
N PRO A 23 -37.86 10.78 -25.83
CA PRO A 23 -37.96 11.45 -27.14
C PRO A 23 -36.78 12.38 -27.47
N SER A 24 -36.18 12.99 -26.45
CA SER A 24 -34.99 13.84 -26.59
C SER A 24 -33.71 13.08 -26.98
N ILE A 25 -33.70 11.75 -26.83
CA ILE A 25 -32.63 10.86 -27.29
C ILE A 25 -33.01 10.22 -28.62
N SER A 26 -34.22 9.67 -28.73
CA SER A 26 -34.66 8.95 -29.93
C SER A 26 -34.77 9.89 -31.14
N GLY A 27 -35.36 11.08 -30.98
CA GLY A 27 -35.59 12.04 -32.06
C GLY A 27 -34.33 12.43 -32.84
N PRO A 28 -33.24 12.85 -32.17
CA PRO A 28 -32.01 13.25 -32.89
C PRO A 28 -31.23 12.09 -33.53
N LEU A 29 -31.33 10.86 -33.01
CA LEU A 29 -30.46 9.75 -33.41
C LEU A 29 -31.18 8.67 -34.23
N MET A 30 -32.36 8.24 -33.81
CA MET A 30 -33.01 7.04 -34.35
C MET A 30 -33.55 7.18 -35.78
N PRO A 31 -34.07 8.34 -36.24
CA PRO A 31 -34.50 8.51 -37.63
C PRO A 31 -33.41 8.25 -38.68
N ILE A 32 -32.13 8.30 -38.29
CA ILE A 32 -30.99 7.98 -39.16
C ILE A 32 -30.97 6.48 -39.51
N PHE A 33 -31.44 5.62 -38.61
CA PHE A 33 -31.47 4.17 -38.76
C PHE A 33 -32.88 3.63 -39.06
N TYR A 34 -33.90 4.21 -38.43
CA TYR A 34 -35.29 3.78 -38.49
C TYR A 34 -36.21 4.99 -38.72
N PRO A 35 -36.45 5.38 -39.98
CA PRO A 35 -37.24 6.58 -40.31
C PRO A 35 -38.71 6.53 -39.86
N LEU A 36 -39.24 5.33 -39.62
CA LEU A 36 -40.64 5.10 -39.22
C LEU A 36 -40.80 4.81 -37.73
N LEU A 37 -39.75 4.97 -36.93
CA LEU A 37 -39.81 4.69 -35.49
C LEU A 37 -40.53 5.84 -34.76
N GLU A 38 -41.50 5.49 -33.92
CA GLU A 38 -42.31 6.41 -33.14
C GLU A 38 -42.18 6.15 -31.64
N ASP A 39 -42.28 7.22 -30.84
CA ASP A 39 -42.19 7.15 -29.38
C ASP A 39 -43.56 6.87 -28.74
N ALA A 40 -43.63 5.80 -27.96
CA ALA A 40 -44.82 5.47 -27.18
C ALA A 40 -45.05 6.44 -26.01
N GLU A 41 -46.29 6.50 -25.50
CA GLU A 41 -46.68 7.47 -24.47
C GLU A 41 -45.87 7.33 -23.16
N ASN A 42 -45.45 6.12 -22.81
CA ASN A 42 -44.74 5.85 -21.57
C ASN A 42 -43.35 6.51 -21.51
N VAL A 43 -42.68 6.74 -22.65
CA VAL A 43 -41.35 7.38 -22.66
C VAL A 43 -41.41 8.90 -22.67
N ARG A 44 -42.58 9.48 -22.98
CA ARG A 44 -42.80 10.94 -22.99
C ARG A 44 -42.87 11.52 -21.58
N THR A 45 -43.11 10.68 -20.58
CA THR A 45 -43.23 11.07 -19.17
C THR A 45 -41.91 10.97 -18.40
N TYR A 46 -40.82 10.57 -19.04
CA TYR A 46 -39.52 10.47 -18.38
C TYR A 46 -39.00 11.83 -17.91
N PRO A 47 -38.47 11.92 -16.68
CA PRO A 47 -37.92 13.16 -16.16
C PRO A 47 -36.57 13.50 -16.81
N ASP A 48 -36.24 14.78 -16.87
CA ASP A 48 -34.92 15.22 -17.31
C ASP A 48 -33.81 14.77 -16.35
N VAL A 49 -32.61 14.58 -16.89
CA VAL A 49 -31.44 14.19 -16.10
C VAL A 49 -31.00 15.35 -15.21
N LYS A 50 -31.00 15.13 -13.90
CA LYS A 50 -30.63 16.14 -12.90
C LYS A 50 -29.20 16.62 -13.13
N GLY A 51 -29.02 17.94 -13.14
CA GLY A 51 -27.70 18.56 -13.29
C GLY A 51 -27.19 18.70 -14.72
N CYS A 52 -27.93 18.21 -15.72
CA CYS A 52 -27.56 18.27 -17.13
C CYS A 52 -28.56 19.13 -17.91
N LYS A 53 -28.08 19.97 -18.83
CA LYS A 53 -28.96 20.80 -19.67
C LYS A 53 -29.79 19.95 -20.64
N TYR A 54 -29.22 18.86 -21.11
CA TYR A 54 -29.78 17.99 -22.12
C TYR A 54 -29.72 16.54 -21.65
N ASN A 55 -30.74 15.76 -22.03
CA ASN A 55 -30.76 14.31 -21.82
C ASN A 55 -29.92 13.58 -22.88
N LEU A 56 -29.60 14.23 -24.00
CA LEU A 56 -28.64 13.77 -25.00
C LEU A 56 -27.55 14.83 -25.15
N PHE A 57 -26.28 14.45 -24.97
CA PHE A 57 -25.18 15.35 -25.30
C PHE A 57 -23.93 14.63 -25.79
N PHE A 58 -23.34 15.13 -26.87
CA PHE A 58 -22.08 14.69 -27.43
C PHE A 58 -20.95 15.64 -27.01
N LYS A 59 -20.10 15.20 -26.10
CA LYS A 59 -18.87 15.88 -25.71
C LYS A 59 -17.80 15.59 -26.76
N THR A 60 -17.55 16.58 -27.63
CA THR A 60 -16.48 16.44 -28.62
C THR A 60 -15.11 16.84 -28.08
N HIS A 61 -14.05 16.27 -28.63
CA HIS A 61 -12.65 16.57 -28.32
C HIS A 61 -11.74 16.21 -29.50
N HIS A 62 -10.48 16.64 -29.41
CA HIS A 62 -9.44 16.32 -30.40
C HIS A 62 -8.28 15.49 -29.82
N GLU A 63 -8.42 15.00 -28.59
CA GLU A 63 -7.39 14.19 -27.93
C GLU A 63 -7.06 12.91 -28.72
N PRO A 64 -5.76 12.56 -28.87
CA PRO A 64 -5.34 11.41 -29.66
C PRO A 64 -5.64 10.08 -28.97
N GLU A 65 -5.81 9.03 -29.76
CA GLU A 65 -5.94 7.66 -29.27
C GLU A 65 -4.56 7.00 -29.04
N THR A 66 -4.52 5.94 -28.23
CA THR A 66 -3.35 5.08 -28.05
C THR A 66 -3.68 3.64 -28.47
N GLU A 67 -2.84 3.05 -29.31
CA GLU A 67 -2.95 1.63 -29.68
C GLU A 67 -2.30 0.78 -28.58
N VAL A 68 -3.08 -0.13 -27.98
CA VAL A 68 -2.58 -1.04 -26.93
C VAL A 68 -2.09 -2.36 -27.54
N ASN A 69 -2.81 -2.84 -28.55
CA ASN A 69 -2.43 -3.96 -29.40
C ASN A 69 -3.09 -3.79 -30.77
N SER A 70 -2.72 -4.63 -31.74
CA SER A 70 -3.18 -4.53 -33.14
C SER A 70 -4.70 -4.56 -33.33
N MET A 71 -5.48 -4.91 -32.29
CA MET A 71 -6.93 -5.08 -32.36
C MET A 71 -7.71 -4.23 -31.35
N SER A 72 -7.05 -3.42 -30.52
CA SER A 72 -7.72 -2.66 -29.46
C SER A 72 -7.04 -1.34 -29.15
N HIS A 73 -7.85 -0.30 -29.08
CA HIS A 73 -7.46 1.09 -28.89
C HIS A 73 -8.01 1.60 -27.56
N CYS A 74 -7.33 2.58 -26.97
CA CYS A 74 -7.81 3.30 -25.80
C CYS A 74 -7.65 4.81 -25.97
N ASN A 75 -8.51 5.55 -25.28
CA ASN A 75 -8.43 7.00 -25.18
C ASN A 75 -8.63 7.37 -23.70
N ASN A 76 -7.54 7.73 -23.03
CA ASN A 76 -7.54 7.98 -21.60
C ASN A 76 -8.42 9.19 -21.26
N PHE A 77 -8.43 10.23 -22.10
CA PHE A 77 -9.29 11.41 -21.90
C PHE A 77 -10.77 11.04 -21.88
N GLU A 78 -11.23 10.23 -22.85
CA GLU A 78 -12.63 9.77 -22.87
C GLU A 78 -12.97 8.95 -21.63
N GLY A 79 -12.06 8.06 -21.21
CA GLY A 79 -12.25 7.21 -20.05
C GLY A 79 -12.36 8.00 -18.75
N ASP A 80 -11.41 8.92 -18.52
CA ASP A 80 -11.38 9.77 -17.33
C ASP A 80 -12.61 10.67 -17.26
N PHE A 81 -13.01 11.27 -18.39
CA PHE A 81 -14.20 12.08 -18.47
C PHE A 81 -15.46 11.27 -18.16
N ALA A 82 -15.60 10.06 -18.71
CA ALA A 82 -16.76 9.21 -18.48
C ALA A 82 -16.90 8.82 -17.00
N VAL A 83 -15.79 8.49 -16.34
CA VAL A 83 -15.74 8.14 -14.91
C VAL A 83 -16.10 9.35 -14.04
N GLU A 84 -15.57 10.54 -14.33
CA GLU A 84 -15.90 11.74 -13.56
C GLU A 84 -17.33 12.22 -13.81
N LEU A 85 -17.87 12.05 -15.02
CA LEU A 85 -19.28 12.33 -15.30
C LEU A 85 -20.20 11.38 -14.53
N ALA A 86 -19.89 10.08 -14.47
CA ALA A 86 -20.62 9.14 -13.62
C ALA A 86 -20.56 9.57 -12.14
N ALA A 87 -19.38 9.95 -11.65
CA ALA A 87 -19.23 10.39 -10.26
C ALA A 87 -20.01 11.69 -9.98
N TYR A 88 -20.09 12.59 -10.96
CA TYR A 88 -20.92 13.78 -10.89
C TYR A 88 -22.42 13.42 -10.81
N LEU A 89 -22.89 12.51 -11.64
CA LEU A 89 -24.30 12.06 -11.64
C LEU A 89 -24.67 11.36 -10.34
N CYS A 90 -23.77 10.55 -9.76
CA CYS A 90 -23.99 9.99 -8.42
C CYS A 90 -24.19 11.08 -7.37
N LYS A 91 -23.46 12.20 -7.45
CA LYS A 91 -23.68 13.37 -6.57
C LYS A 91 -25.02 14.08 -6.81
N GLN A 92 -25.64 13.92 -7.99
CA GLN A 92 -27.00 14.40 -8.26
C GLN A 92 -28.09 13.46 -7.73
N GLY A 93 -27.71 12.32 -7.15
CA GLY A 93 -28.60 11.36 -6.48
C GLY A 93 -28.99 10.15 -7.33
N TYR A 94 -28.24 9.84 -8.39
CA TYR A 94 -28.36 8.57 -9.12
C TYR A 94 -27.51 7.49 -8.46
N SER A 95 -27.98 6.25 -8.37
CA SER A 95 -27.13 5.14 -7.91
C SER A 95 -26.18 4.68 -9.03
N GLY A 96 -25.09 4.01 -8.67
CA GLY A 96 -24.17 3.41 -9.63
C GLY A 96 -24.88 2.41 -10.55
N GLU A 97 -25.84 1.64 -10.02
CA GLU A 97 -26.62 0.66 -10.79
C GLU A 97 -27.42 1.29 -11.95
N GLN A 98 -27.84 2.55 -11.81
CA GLN A 98 -28.57 3.29 -12.85
C GLN A 98 -27.67 3.82 -13.99
N ILE A 99 -26.35 3.65 -13.87
CA ILE A 99 -25.37 4.21 -14.80
C ILE A 99 -24.52 3.10 -15.41
N THR A 100 -24.45 3.08 -16.75
CA THR A 100 -23.52 2.22 -17.50
C THR A 100 -22.50 3.05 -18.26
N LEU A 101 -21.21 2.76 -18.06
CA LEU A 101 -20.11 3.21 -18.90
C LEU A 101 -19.90 2.19 -20.03
N LEU A 102 -20.29 2.57 -21.24
CA LEU A 102 -20.26 1.72 -22.42
C LEU A 102 -19.06 2.06 -23.29
N CYS A 103 -18.25 1.05 -23.61
CA CYS A 103 -17.01 1.22 -24.38
C CYS A 103 -17.06 0.44 -25.69
N THR A 104 -16.57 1.03 -26.77
CA THR A 104 -16.55 0.40 -28.10
C THR A 104 -15.36 -0.55 -28.32
N TYR A 105 -14.31 -0.43 -27.49
CA TYR A 105 -13.11 -1.26 -27.53
C TYR A 105 -12.82 -1.90 -26.17
N SER A 106 -12.30 -3.13 -26.18
CA SER A 106 -12.00 -3.88 -24.96
C SER A 106 -10.85 -3.28 -24.13
N ALA A 107 -9.84 -2.68 -24.77
CA ALA A 107 -8.80 -1.96 -24.04
C ALA A 107 -9.38 -0.75 -23.28
N GLN A 108 -10.32 -0.01 -23.87
CA GLN A 108 -11.03 1.06 -23.20
C GLN A 108 -11.87 0.55 -22.03
N SER A 109 -12.62 -0.54 -22.19
CA SER A 109 -13.43 -1.08 -21.09
C SER A 109 -12.57 -1.58 -19.93
N ALA A 110 -11.38 -2.13 -20.19
CA ALA A 110 -10.42 -2.49 -19.15
C ALA A 110 -9.88 -1.26 -18.41
N TYR A 111 -9.50 -0.20 -19.14
CA TYR A 111 -9.02 1.06 -18.56
C TYR A 111 -10.08 1.73 -17.69
N VAL A 112 -11.31 1.86 -18.20
CA VAL A 112 -12.43 2.46 -17.48
C VAL A 112 -12.78 1.64 -16.24
N ARG A 113 -12.74 0.30 -16.32
CA ARG A 113 -13.01 -0.56 -15.16
C ARG A 113 -12.00 -0.34 -14.03
N MET A 114 -10.70 -0.28 -14.34
CA MET A 114 -9.67 0.04 -13.35
C MET A 114 -9.88 1.43 -12.73
N SER A 115 -10.28 2.40 -13.54
CA SER A 115 -10.52 3.78 -13.08
C SER A 115 -11.75 3.84 -12.15
N VAL A 116 -12.83 3.12 -12.48
CA VAL A 116 -14.01 2.98 -11.61
C VAL A 116 -13.66 2.33 -10.28
N GLU A 117 -12.91 1.21 -10.28
CA GLU A 117 -12.47 0.51 -9.06
C GLU A 117 -11.63 1.39 -8.14
N SER A 118 -10.90 2.37 -8.70
CA SER A 118 -10.13 3.34 -7.92
C SER A 118 -10.96 4.51 -7.36
N ARG A 119 -12.10 4.83 -8.02
CA ARG A 119 -12.85 6.07 -7.80
C ARG A 119 -14.13 5.88 -6.98
N PHE A 120 -14.68 4.67 -6.95
CA PHE A 120 -15.94 4.31 -6.31
C PHE A 120 -15.75 3.19 -5.30
N ASP A 121 -16.60 3.16 -4.27
CA ASP A 121 -16.75 1.98 -3.42
C ASP A 121 -17.47 0.88 -4.20
N LEU A 122 -16.97 -0.36 -4.14
CA LEU A 122 -17.45 -1.48 -4.96
C LEU A 122 -18.95 -1.81 -4.79
N THR A 123 -19.60 -1.33 -3.74
CA THR A 123 -21.02 -1.58 -3.45
C THR A 123 -21.99 -0.67 -4.22
N ASP A 124 -21.53 0.44 -4.80
CA ASP A 124 -22.37 1.40 -5.55
C ASP A 124 -21.61 1.97 -6.77
N ALA A 125 -20.85 1.11 -7.44
CA ALA A 125 -20.06 1.47 -8.61
C ALA A 125 -20.87 1.35 -9.92
N PRO A 126 -20.66 2.24 -10.91
CA PRO A 126 -21.31 2.15 -12.21
C PRO A 126 -20.88 0.89 -12.98
N ARG A 127 -21.78 0.34 -13.81
CA ARG A 127 -21.47 -0.82 -14.66
C ARG A 127 -20.52 -0.42 -15.79
N VAL A 128 -19.54 -1.26 -16.11
CA VAL A 128 -18.61 -1.03 -17.23
C VAL A 128 -18.67 -2.19 -18.21
N GLU A 129 -19.09 -1.92 -19.44
CA GLU A 129 -19.31 -2.96 -20.46
C GLU A 129 -18.79 -2.60 -21.85
N ASN A 130 -18.55 -3.62 -22.67
CA ASN A 130 -18.29 -3.47 -24.10
C ASN A 130 -19.63 -3.50 -24.88
N VAL A 131 -19.78 -2.66 -25.90
CA VAL A 131 -20.95 -2.66 -26.82
C VAL A 131 -21.32 -4.07 -27.31
N ASP A 132 -20.34 -4.90 -27.69
CA ASP A 132 -20.61 -6.26 -28.18
C ASP A 132 -21.22 -7.17 -27.10
N ASN A 133 -20.88 -6.95 -25.83
CA ASN A 133 -21.42 -7.70 -24.69
C ASN A 133 -22.75 -7.11 -24.16
N TYR A 134 -23.11 -5.89 -24.58
CA TYR A 134 -24.25 -5.15 -24.06
C TYR A 134 -25.50 -5.26 -24.95
N GLN A 135 -25.52 -6.21 -25.89
CA GLN A 135 -26.63 -6.39 -26.82
C GLN A 135 -27.87 -6.91 -26.09
N GLY A 136 -28.96 -6.15 -26.17
CA GLY A 136 -30.24 -6.49 -25.53
C GLY A 136 -30.40 -5.91 -24.13
N GLU A 137 -29.33 -5.38 -23.54
CA GLU A 137 -29.37 -4.64 -22.29
C GLU A 137 -29.73 -3.16 -22.51
N GLU A 138 -30.15 -2.51 -21.43
CA GLU A 138 -30.50 -1.10 -21.34
C GLU A 138 -30.23 -0.58 -19.92
N ASN A 139 -30.03 0.73 -19.77
CA ASN A 139 -29.95 1.37 -18.46
C ASN A 139 -30.56 2.78 -18.50
N ASP A 140 -30.88 3.33 -17.33
CA ASP A 140 -31.44 4.67 -17.19
C ASP A 140 -30.50 5.72 -17.78
N ILE A 141 -29.20 5.64 -17.45
CA ILE A 141 -28.16 6.51 -18.00
C ILE A 141 -27.03 5.69 -18.62
N VAL A 142 -26.65 6.03 -19.84
CA VAL A 142 -25.49 5.43 -20.53
C VAL A 142 -24.49 6.51 -20.94
N ILE A 143 -23.21 6.29 -20.64
CA ILE A 143 -22.10 7.12 -21.06
C ILE A 143 -21.23 6.32 -22.03
N LEU A 144 -21.17 6.73 -23.30
CA LEU A 144 -20.53 6.01 -24.38
C LEU A 144 -19.14 6.61 -24.73
N CYS A 145 -18.10 5.78 -24.69
CA CYS A 145 -16.76 6.11 -25.18
C CYS A 145 -16.52 5.54 -26.58
N LEU A 146 -16.26 6.40 -27.56
CA LEU A 146 -16.04 6.03 -28.97
C LEU A 146 -14.58 5.71 -29.28
N VAL A 147 -13.63 6.24 -28.51
CA VAL A 147 -12.17 6.03 -28.55
C VAL A 147 -11.49 6.61 -29.79
N ARG A 148 -12.08 6.44 -30.98
CA ARG A 148 -11.35 6.62 -32.23
C ARG A 148 -11.02 8.08 -32.52
N SER A 149 -9.74 8.32 -32.72
CA SER A 149 -9.15 9.64 -32.95
C SER A 149 -7.83 9.52 -33.73
N TYR A 150 -7.17 10.65 -33.98
CA TYR A 150 -5.83 10.65 -34.56
C TYR A 150 -4.82 9.92 -33.64
N PRO A 151 -3.75 9.30 -34.18
CA PRO A 151 -3.27 9.34 -35.57
C PRO A 151 -3.85 8.23 -36.48
N SER A 152 -4.88 7.50 -36.07
CA SER A 152 -5.45 6.42 -36.90
C SER A 152 -6.01 6.93 -38.23
N GLU A 153 -5.90 6.11 -39.28
CA GLU A 153 -6.51 6.38 -40.60
C GLU A 153 -7.88 5.72 -40.78
N THR A 154 -8.31 4.89 -39.83
CA THR A 154 -9.60 4.17 -39.88
C THR A 154 -10.39 4.35 -38.59
N ILE A 155 -11.69 4.08 -38.65
CA ILE A 155 -12.60 4.10 -37.47
C ILE A 155 -13.05 2.70 -37.05
N GLY A 156 -12.61 1.66 -37.78
CA GLY A 156 -12.82 0.24 -37.47
C GLY A 156 -14.28 -0.10 -37.13
N PHE A 157 -14.51 -0.56 -35.89
CA PHE A 157 -15.81 -0.93 -35.33
C PHE A 157 -16.91 0.11 -35.62
N LEU A 158 -16.56 1.40 -35.58
CA LEU A 158 -17.50 2.51 -35.75
C LEU A 158 -17.93 2.72 -37.21
N ALA A 159 -17.33 2.03 -38.18
CA ALA A 159 -17.79 2.05 -39.56
C ALA A 159 -19.06 1.19 -39.78
N VAL A 160 -19.34 0.24 -38.88
CA VAL A 160 -20.42 -0.74 -39.07
C VAL A 160 -21.75 -0.19 -38.52
N SER A 161 -22.67 0.17 -39.42
CA SER A 161 -23.96 0.80 -39.08
C SER A 161 -24.75 0.07 -37.99
N ASN A 162 -24.84 -1.26 -38.05
CA ASN A 162 -25.59 -2.04 -37.08
C ASN A 162 -24.99 -1.96 -35.66
N ARG A 163 -23.65 -1.88 -35.56
CA ARG A 163 -22.96 -1.76 -34.26
C ARG A 163 -23.12 -0.37 -33.66
N VAL A 164 -23.07 0.66 -34.51
CA VAL A 164 -23.36 2.05 -34.10
C VAL A 164 -24.81 2.19 -33.63
N CYS A 165 -25.77 1.61 -34.36
CA CYS A 165 -27.17 1.58 -33.94
C CYS A 165 -27.35 0.93 -32.55
N VAL A 166 -26.67 -0.20 -32.30
CA VAL A 166 -26.68 -0.83 -30.98
C VAL A 166 -26.13 0.12 -29.93
N ALA A 167 -24.95 0.72 -30.13
CA ALA A 167 -24.33 1.61 -29.16
C ALA A 167 -25.21 2.84 -28.82
N LEU A 168 -25.91 3.40 -29.81
CA LEU A 168 -26.72 4.61 -29.66
C LEU A 168 -28.14 4.38 -29.11
N SER A 169 -28.54 3.12 -28.86
CA SER A 169 -29.93 2.76 -28.50
C SER A 169 -30.08 2.13 -27.10
N ARG A 170 -29.08 2.30 -26.22
CA ARG A 170 -29.01 1.63 -24.91
C ARG A 170 -29.56 2.45 -23.73
N ALA A 171 -29.61 3.76 -23.86
CA ALA A 171 -30.07 4.65 -22.80
C ALA A 171 -31.60 4.76 -22.76
N LYS A 172 -32.18 4.89 -21.56
CA LYS A 172 -33.60 5.19 -21.38
C LYS A 172 -33.84 6.68 -21.16
N ILE A 173 -33.13 7.29 -20.21
CA ILE A 173 -33.39 8.65 -19.72
C ILE A 173 -32.26 9.60 -20.15
N GLY A 174 -31.00 9.20 -19.97
CA GLY A 174 -29.83 10.04 -20.25
C GLY A 174 -28.79 9.34 -21.12
N PHE A 175 -28.36 10.00 -22.19
CA PHE A 175 -27.34 9.49 -23.09
C PHE A 175 -26.23 10.51 -23.35
N TYR A 176 -25.02 10.17 -22.92
CA TYR A 176 -23.86 11.04 -23.05
C TYR A 176 -22.78 10.35 -23.84
N ILE A 177 -22.28 11.00 -24.88
CA ILE A 177 -21.30 10.42 -25.80
C ILE A 177 -20.02 11.26 -25.71
N VAL A 178 -18.87 10.59 -25.63
CA VAL A 178 -17.56 11.23 -25.67
C VAL A 178 -16.82 10.67 -26.88
N GLY A 179 -16.30 11.56 -27.72
CA GLY A 179 -15.54 11.15 -28.90
C GLY A 179 -15.11 12.30 -29.80
N ASN A 180 -14.27 11.99 -30.79
CA ASN A 180 -13.83 12.96 -31.79
C ASN A 180 -14.79 12.96 -33.00
N ILE A 181 -15.83 13.80 -32.97
CA ILE A 181 -16.88 13.80 -34.01
C ILE A 181 -16.34 14.17 -35.38
N ASP A 182 -15.39 15.11 -35.43
CA ASP A 182 -14.85 15.62 -36.69
C ASP A 182 -14.01 14.54 -37.37
N PHE A 183 -13.22 13.79 -36.59
CA PHE A 183 -12.53 12.60 -37.09
C PHE A 183 -13.52 11.55 -37.60
N LEU A 184 -14.57 11.23 -36.84
CA LEU A 184 -15.55 10.21 -37.25
C LEU A 184 -16.35 10.61 -38.50
N ALA A 185 -16.79 11.86 -38.58
CA ALA A 185 -17.55 12.40 -39.71
C ALA A 185 -16.73 12.43 -41.00
N ASN A 186 -15.43 12.73 -40.91
CA ASN A 186 -14.52 12.71 -42.05
C ASN A 186 -14.31 11.29 -42.62
N HIS A 187 -14.43 10.25 -41.78
CA HIS A 187 -14.16 8.86 -42.18
C HIS A 187 -15.43 8.03 -42.42
N SER A 188 -16.65 8.57 -42.20
CA SER A 188 -17.89 7.85 -42.42
C SER A 188 -19.09 8.74 -42.71
N ARG A 189 -19.81 8.41 -43.79
CA ARG A 189 -21.09 9.06 -44.15
C ARG A 189 -22.16 8.93 -43.08
N LEU A 190 -22.15 7.84 -42.30
CA LEU A 190 -23.09 7.66 -41.19
C LEU A 190 -22.80 8.68 -40.08
N TRP A 191 -21.54 8.80 -39.67
CA TRP A 191 -21.14 9.75 -38.64
C TRP A 191 -21.29 11.20 -39.10
N ALA A 192 -21.12 11.51 -40.39
CA ALA A 192 -21.45 12.82 -40.94
C ALA A 192 -22.95 13.16 -40.83
N LYS A 193 -23.85 12.18 -41.00
CA LYS A 193 -25.29 12.37 -40.75
C LYS A 193 -25.60 12.57 -39.27
N ILE A 194 -24.94 11.80 -38.40
CA ILE A 194 -25.08 11.92 -36.94
C ILE A 194 -24.60 13.31 -36.49
N ASP A 195 -23.42 13.75 -36.92
CA ASP A 195 -22.88 15.09 -36.64
C ASP A 195 -23.84 16.20 -37.05
N LYS A 196 -24.36 16.14 -38.29
CA LYS A 196 -25.36 17.10 -38.77
C LYS A 196 -26.59 17.14 -37.88
N SER A 197 -27.13 15.98 -37.50
CA SER A 197 -28.31 15.90 -36.62
C SER A 197 -28.03 16.46 -35.23
N LEU A 198 -26.88 16.11 -34.63
CA LEU A 198 -26.48 16.58 -33.30
C LEU A 198 -26.31 18.11 -33.28
N ARG A 199 -25.68 18.68 -34.31
CA ARG A 199 -25.52 20.14 -34.45
C ARG A 199 -26.85 20.86 -34.65
N GLN A 200 -27.76 20.29 -35.43
CA GLN A 200 -29.12 20.85 -35.64
C GLN A 200 -29.95 20.88 -34.36
N ASN A 201 -29.73 19.93 -33.45
CA ASN A 201 -30.43 19.83 -32.17
C ASN A 201 -29.65 20.46 -31.00
N GLU A 202 -28.54 21.16 -31.26
CA GLU A 202 -27.66 21.79 -30.26
C GLU A 202 -27.17 20.84 -29.15
N CYS A 203 -27.06 19.54 -29.45
CA CYS A 203 -26.68 18.52 -28.48
C CYS A 203 -25.22 18.04 -28.65
N ILE A 204 -24.34 18.93 -29.13
CA ILE A 204 -22.90 18.69 -29.28
C ILE A 204 -22.07 19.92 -28.91
N GLY A 205 -20.91 19.71 -28.28
CA GLY A 205 -19.98 20.79 -27.97
C GLY A 205 -18.72 20.34 -27.24
N GLU A 206 -17.74 21.26 -27.15
CA GLU A 206 -16.48 21.01 -26.43
C GLU A 206 -16.65 21.10 -24.91
N GLY A 207 -17.58 21.90 -24.40
CA GLY A 207 -17.93 21.93 -22.98
C GLY A 207 -19.08 20.98 -22.69
N PHE A 208 -19.05 20.29 -21.55
CA PHE A 208 -20.23 19.54 -21.10
C PHE A 208 -21.20 20.50 -20.38
N PRO A 209 -22.46 20.64 -20.82
CA PRO A 209 -23.38 21.66 -20.34
C PRO A 209 -24.04 21.22 -19.03
N ILE A 210 -23.28 21.36 -17.95
CA ILE A 210 -23.77 21.20 -16.58
C ILE A 210 -24.66 22.39 -16.25
N VAL A 211 -25.86 22.13 -15.75
CA VAL A 211 -26.76 23.17 -15.26
C VAL A 211 -27.06 22.96 -13.79
N CYS A 212 -27.18 24.07 -13.09
CA CYS A 212 -27.76 24.05 -11.76
C CYS A 212 -29.27 23.76 -11.89
N SER A 213 -29.75 22.71 -11.22
CA SER A 213 -31.18 22.38 -11.17
C SER A 213 -32.06 23.51 -10.59
N ILE A 214 -31.44 24.47 -9.89
CA ILE A 214 -32.13 25.58 -9.22
C ILE A 214 -32.06 26.86 -10.07
N HIS A 215 -30.88 27.25 -10.55
CA HIS A 215 -30.71 28.47 -11.35
C HIS A 215 -30.94 28.27 -12.85
N LYS A 216 -31.05 27.03 -13.33
CA LYS A 216 -31.12 26.66 -14.75
C LYS A 216 -30.05 27.33 -15.63
N SER A 217 -28.92 27.70 -15.02
CA SER A 217 -27.77 28.36 -15.66
C SER A 217 -26.56 27.43 -15.69
N VAL A 218 -25.66 27.66 -16.63
CA VAL A 218 -24.52 26.78 -17.00
C VAL A 218 -23.35 26.84 -16.00
N GLN A 219 -23.61 27.09 -14.71
CA GLN A 219 -22.54 27.10 -13.69
C GLN A 219 -22.62 25.88 -12.76
N PRO A 220 -21.47 25.25 -12.43
CA PRO A 220 -21.44 24.05 -11.61
C PRO A 220 -21.88 24.33 -10.16
N CYS A 221 -22.97 23.68 -9.75
CA CYS A 221 -23.65 23.86 -8.46
C CYS A 221 -22.91 23.24 -7.25
N GLY A 222 -21.76 22.57 -7.45
CA GLY A 222 -21.02 21.90 -6.36
C GLY A 222 -20.49 22.85 -5.27
N SER A 223 -20.34 24.13 -5.60
CA SER A 223 -19.84 25.19 -4.71
C SER A 223 -20.66 26.49 -4.81
N CYS A 224 -21.87 26.43 -5.37
CA CYS A 224 -22.67 27.63 -5.63
C CYS A 224 -23.20 28.25 -4.32
N THR A 225 -22.67 29.43 -3.99
CA THR A 225 -23.07 30.23 -2.81
C THR A 225 -24.13 31.28 -3.14
N SER A 226 -24.57 31.36 -4.40
CA SER A 226 -25.61 32.29 -4.82
C SER A 226 -26.90 32.03 -4.04
N ILE A 227 -27.47 33.13 -3.56
CA ILE A 227 -28.64 33.13 -2.70
C ILE A 227 -29.89 33.06 -3.57
N VAL A 228 -30.75 32.09 -3.30
CA VAL A 228 -32.04 31.88 -3.95
C VAL A 228 -33.16 31.98 -2.93
N SER A 229 -34.32 32.46 -3.38
CA SER A 229 -35.53 32.49 -2.57
C SER A 229 -36.23 31.13 -2.66
N GLU A 230 -36.13 30.32 -1.62
CA GLU A 230 -36.89 29.08 -1.49
C GLU A 230 -38.24 29.38 -0.83
N VAL A 231 -39.33 29.05 -1.50
CA VAL A 231 -40.69 29.11 -0.91
C VAL A 231 -41.01 27.74 -0.34
N PHE A 232 -41.14 27.66 0.98
CA PHE A 232 -41.52 26.44 1.67
C PHE A 232 -43.01 26.14 1.45
N PRO A 233 -43.45 24.88 1.60
CA PRO A 233 -44.87 24.49 1.47
C PRO A 233 -45.84 25.28 2.37
N CYS A 234 -45.33 25.90 3.44
CA CYS A 234 -46.09 26.76 4.33
C CYS A 234 -46.28 28.21 3.82
N GLY A 235 -45.84 28.54 2.61
CA GLY A 235 -45.97 29.86 1.99
C GLY A 235 -44.87 30.88 2.36
N HIS A 236 -44.01 30.56 3.34
CA HIS A 236 -42.88 31.41 3.70
C HIS A 236 -41.73 31.27 2.71
N SER A 237 -41.09 32.38 2.36
CA SER A 237 -39.86 32.39 1.58
C SER A 237 -38.64 32.64 2.46
N ALA A 238 -37.52 32.00 2.15
CA ALA A 238 -36.23 32.34 2.73
C ALA A 238 -35.13 32.39 1.69
N ALA A 239 -34.21 33.34 1.89
CA ALA A 239 -32.93 33.38 1.20
C ALA A 239 -32.07 32.20 1.66
N VAL A 240 -31.77 31.28 0.75
CA VAL A 240 -30.95 30.10 1.00
C VAL A 240 -29.83 30.04 -0.02
N ALA A 241 -28.63 29.64 0.40
CA ALA A 241 -27.59 29.32 -0.57
C ALA A 241 -28.07 28.15 -1.45
N CYS A 242 -27.84 28.24 -2.75
CA CYS A 242 -28.28 27.26 -3.73
C CYS A 242 -27.93 25.81 -3.35
N VAL A 243 -26.74 25.57 -2.79
CA VAL A 243 -26.31 24.23 -2.30
C VAL A 243 -27.22 23.62 -1.21
N LEU A 244 -28.01 24.45 -0.52
CA LEU A 244 -28.91 24.08 0.58
C LEU A 244 -30.39 24.03 0.19
N TYR A 245 -30.74 24.35 -1.06
CA TYR A 245 -32.13 24.40 -1.54
C TYR A 245 -32.80 23.02 -1.43
N GLY A 246 -34.01 22.96 -0.85
CA GLY A 246 -34.76 21.71 -0.64
C GLY A 246 -34.21 20.80 0.47
N LYS A 247 -33.07 21.16 1.09
CA LYS A 247 -32.44 20.38 2.18
C LYS A 247 -32.77 20.93 3.58
N ARG A 248 -33.50 22.04 3.68
CA ARG A 248 -33.84 22.71 4.95
C ARG A 248 -35.33 22.95 5.06
N GLY A 249 -35.86 22.88 6.28
CA GLY A 249 -37.25 23.23 6.59
C GLY A 249 -37.42 24.73 6.85
N CYS A 250 -38.69 25.18 6.87
CA CYS A 250 -39.03 26.57 7.19
C CYS A 250 -38.53 26.93 8.60
N THR A 251 -37.96 28.13 8.73
CA THR A 251 -37.44 28.64 10.01
C THR A 251 -38.32 29.70 10.67
N HIS A 252 -39.41 30.12 10.00
CA HIS A 252 -40.39 31.04 10.58
C HIS A 252 -41.15 30.37 11.72
N ARG A 253 -41.47 31.15 12.77
CA ARG A 253 -42.31 30.68 13.87
C ARG A 253 -43.77 30.58 13.41
N CYS A 254 -44.50 29.62 13.95
CA CYS A 254 -45.94 29.50 13.70
C CYS A 254 -46.71 30.68 14.32
N GLU A 255 -47.65 31.27 13.58
CA GLU A 255 -48.43 32.43 14.03
C GLU A 255 -49.72 32.07 14.77
N LYS A 256 -50.07 30.78 14.87
CA LYS A 256 -51.29 30.34 15.58
C LYS A 256 -51.21 30.61 17.08
N ILE A 257 -52.29 31.14 17.65
CA ILE A 257 -52.45 31.38 19.10
C ILE A 257 -53.19 30.18 19.71
N LEU A 258 -52.67 29.67 20.83
CA LEU A 258 -53.24 28.53 21.58
C LEU A 258 -54.34 29.00 22.55
N GLU A 259 -55.17 28.09 23.06
CA GLU A 259 -56.28 28.40 23.99
C GLU A 259 -55.85 29.14 25.27
N CYS A 260 -54.65 28.85 25.78
CA CYS A 260 -54.02 29.57 26.89
C CYS A 260 -53.57 31.01 26.53
N LYS A 261 -53.98 31.54 25.37
CA LYS A 261 -53.65 32.86 24.80
C LYS A 261 -52.17 33.10 24.49
N HIS A 262 -51.36 32.05 24.51
CA HIS A 262 -49.94 32.10 24.16
C HIS A 262 -49.70 31.65 22.71
N ARG A 263 -48.66 32.20 22.07
CA ARG A 263 -48.34 31.92 20.66
C ARG A 263 -47.65 30.54 20.51
N CYS A 264 -47.94 29.82 19.42
CA CYS A 264 -47.33 28.52 19.11
C CYS A 264 -45.80 28.62 19.07
N ALA A 265 -45.10 27.63 19.64
CA ALA A 265 -43.65 27.63 19.71
C ALA A 265 -42.96 26.85 18.60
N ASN A 266 -43.72 26.06 17.82
CA ASN A 266 -43.17 25.28 16.72
C ASN A 266 -42.93 26.15 15.48
N LYS A 267 -42.08 25.64 14.59
CA LYS A 267 -41.82 26.28 13.31
C LYS A 267 -43.02 26.08 12.38
N CYS A 268 -43.16 26.99 11.43
CA CYS A 268 -44.21 26.90 10.44
C CYS A 268 -44.02 25.63 9.59
N GLY A 269 -45.08 24.81 9.45
CA GLY A 269 -45.05 23.51 8.76
C GLY A 269 -44.95 22.29 9.69
N GLU A 270 -44.62 22.48 10.96
CA GLU A 270 -44.70 21.44 11.99
C GLU A 270 -46.12 21.42 12.62
N PRO A 271 -46.62 20.26 13.10
CA PRO A 271 -47.87 20.22 13.84
C PRO A 271 -47.82 21.17 15.04
N CYS A 272 -48.86 21.99 15.23
CA CYS A 272 -48.87 23.00 16.28
C CYS A 272 -48.77 22.38 17.67
N THR A 273 -48.07 23.06 18.58
CA THR A 273 -47.93 22.60 19.96
C THR A 273 -49.29 22.60 20.67
N LEU A 274 -49.83 21.42 20.99
CA LEU A 274 -51.05 21.28 21.82
C LEU A 274 -50.82 21.73 23.28
N LYS A 275 -49.56 21.78 23.72
CA LYS A 275 -49.14 22.12 25.08
C LYS A 275 -48.28 23.37 25.07
N CYS A 276 -48.73 24.40 25.76
CA CYS A 276 -48.05 25.69 25.82
C CYS A 276 -46.70 25.60 26.53
N VAL A 277 -45.63 26.00 25.83
CA VAL A 277 -44.26 26.01 26.37
C VAL A 277 -43.85 27.34 27.00
N GLN A 278 -44.75 28.32 27.11
CA GLN A 278 -44.44 29.59 27.74
C GLN A 278 -44.16 29.38 29.24
N THR A 279 -42.97 29.78 29.67
CA THR A 279 -42.48 29.54 31.02
C THR A 279 -43.05 30.58 31.99
N MET A 280 -43.62 30.11 33.10
CA MET A 280 -44.11 30.94 34.19
C MET A 280 -43.50 30.46 35.51
N GLU A 281 -43.14 31.37 36.40
CA GLU A 281 -42.60 30.99 37.70
C GLU A 281 -43.68 30.39 38.61
N ARG A 282 -43.41 29.20 39.13
CA ARG A 282 -44.27 28.51 40.10
C ARG A 282 -43.41 27.85 41.19
N GLN A 283 -43.94 27.75 42.40
CA GLN A 283 -43.23 27.18 43.55
C GLN A 283 -43.57 25.68 43.70
N LEU A 284 -42.55 24.83 43.82
CA LEU A 284 -42.69 23.38 43.95
C LEU A 284 -42.81 22.95 45.43
N ALA A 285 -43.29 21.72 45.66
CA ALA A 285 -43.41 21.13 46.99
C ALA A 285 -42.06 21.01 47.75
N CYS A 286 -40.94 20.86 47.04
CA CYS A 286 -39.58 20.87 47.62
C CYS A 286 -39.07 22.27 48.02
N GLY A 287 -39.92 23.31 47.96
CA GLY A 287 -39.60 24.69 48.34
C GLY A 287 -38.96 25.56 47.24
N HIS A 288 -38.43 24.96 46.19
CA HIS A 288 -37.78 25.69 45.09
C HIS A 288 -38.79 26.37 44.14
N ARG A 289 -38.49 27.62 43.76
CA ARG A 289 -39.20 28.34 42.68
C ARG A 289 -38.56 28.00 41.35
N VAL A 290 -39.37 27.54 40.40
CA VAL A 290 -38.87 27.16 39.08
C VAL A 290 -39.79 27.72 38.00
N GLY A 291 -39.21 28.09 36.88
CA GLY A 291 -39.97 28.39 35.67
C GLY A 291 -40.51 27.10 35.08
N VAL A 292 -41.82 26.85 35.19
CA VAL A 292 -42.49 25.71 34.56
C VAL A 292 -43.27 26.18 33.34
N LYS A 293 -43.42 25.31 32.35
CA LYS A 293 -44.24 25.61 31.18
C LYS A 293 -45.71 25.71 31.60
N CYS A 294 -46.44 26.65 31.00
CA CYS A 294 -47.83 26.94 31.34
C CYS A 294 -48.74 25.69 31.30
N SER A 295 -48.49 24.74 30.40
CA SER A 295 -49.26 23.49 30.27
C SER A 295 -48.82 22.36 31.21
N GLU A 296 -47.85 22.61 32.08
CA GLU A 296 -47.22 21.58 32.91
C GLU A 296 -47.83 21.58 34.32
N ASP A 297 -48.23 20.40 34.76
CA ASP A 297 -48.82 20.19 36.10
C ASP A 297 -47.72 20.27 37.16
N VAL A 298 -47.83 21.25 38.05
CA VAL A 298 -46.83 21.58 39.07
C VAL A 298 -46.66 20.43 40.07
N THR A 299 -47.71 19.64 40.30
CA THR A 299 -47.68 18.50 41.25
C THR A 299 -46.82 17.35 40.74
N LYS A 300 -46.65 17.24 39.42
CA LYS A 300 -45.81 16.23 38.75
C LYS A 300 -44.45 16.77 38.34
N TYR A 301 -44.18 18.06 38.59
CA TYR A 301 -42.99 18.72 38.11
C TYR A 301 -41.78 18.38 38.97
N LYS A 302 -40.82 17.69 38.35
CA LYS A 302 -39.56 17.27 38.96
C LYS A 302 -38.63 18.48 39.08
N CYS A 303 -38.32 18.89 40.31
CA CYS A 303 -37.37 19.95 40.60
C CYS A 303 -35.99 19.69 39.97
N ARG A 304 -35.52 20.61 39.12
CA ARG A 304 -34.23 20.56 38.43
C ARG A 304 -33.13 21.39 39.08
N VAL A 305 -33.41 22.01 40.22
CA VAL A 305 -32.39 22.74 40.99
C VAL A 305 -31.29 21.75 41.35
N LEU A 306 -30.06 22.11 41.00
CA LEU A 306 -28.89 21.27 41.20
C LEU A 306 -28.54 21.26 42.68
N SER A 307 -28.56 20.08 43.28
CA SER A 307 -28.18 19.85 44.67
C SER A 307 -27.13 18.75 44.71
N GLU A 308 -26.13 18.91 45.56
CA GLU A 308 -25.12 17.87 45.78
C GLU A 308 -25.77 16.66 46.46
N LYS A 309 -25.67 15.48 45.83
CA LYS A 309 -26.13 14.21 46.40
C LYS A 309 -25.06 13.14 46.24
N LEU A 310 -25.03 12.20 47.18
CA LEU A 310 -24.13 11.05 47.14
C LEU A 310 -24.80 9.92 46.36
N CYS A 311 -24.06 9.31 45.44
CA CYS A 311 -24.50 8.06 44.82
C CYS A 311 -24.41 6.89 45.83
N PRO A 312 -25.03 5.72 45.57
CA PRO A 312 -24.99 4.56 46.47
C PRO A 312 -23.58 4.03 46.82
N ARG A 313 -22.54 4.46 46.11
CA ARG A 313 -21.12 4.15 46.40
C ARG A 313 -20.31 5.31 46.99
N GLY A 314 -20.96 6.40 47.38
CA GLY A 314 -20.33 7.53 48.08
C GLY A 314 -19.65 8.56 47.19
N HIS A 315 -19.81 8.50 45.86
CA HIS A 315 -19.34 9.57 44.98
C HIS A 315 -20.30 10.75 45.05
N SER A 316 -19.78 11.95 45.33
CA SER A 316 -20.56 13.19 45.23
C SER A 316 -20.83 13.52 43.77
N THR A 317 -22.10 13.69 43.42
CA THR A 317 -22.51 14.18 42.11
C THR A 317 -23.55 15.27 42.27
N ILE A 318 -23.46 16.27 41.40
CA ILE A 318 -24.44 17.35 41.33
C ILE A 318 -25.58 16.84 40.46
N VAL A 319 -26.73 16.58 41.07
CA VAL A 319 -27.91 16.08 40.39
C VAL A 319 -29.12 16.94 40.69
N GLU A 320 -30.13 16.84 39.85
CA GLU A 320 -31.40 17.52 40.06
C GLU A 320 -32.05 17.08 41.37
N CYS A 321 -32.53 18.02 42.17
CA CYS A 321 -33.15 17.80 43.48
C CYS A 321 -34.23 16.70 43.47
N SER A 322 -34.95 16.56 42.36
CA SER A 322 -35.98 15.53 42.15
C SER A 322 -35.48 14.09 41.94
N MET A 323 -34.17 13.88 41.75
CA MET A 323 -33.60 12.54 41.62
C MET A 323 -33.38 11.92 42.99
N ILE A 324 -34.03 10.78 43.24
CA ILE A 324 -33.87 10.00 44.48
C ILE A 324 -32.50 9.28 44.49
N GLU A 325 -32.08 8.76 43.34
CA GLU A 325 -30.77 8.13 43.15
C GLU A 325 -29.93 8.94 42.17
N ALA A 326 -28.69 9.26 42.55
CA ALA A 326 -27.82 10.13 41.77
C ALA A 326 -27.01 9.31 40.73
N PRO A 327 -27.27 9.46 39.41
CA PRO A 327 -26.49 8.75 38.41
C PRO A 327 -25.06 9.28 38.35
N CYS A 328 -24.10 8.40 38.56
CA CYS A 328 -22.67 8.68 38.53
C CYS A 328 -22.05 8.17 37.22
N LYS A 329 -21.53 9.10 36.41
CA LYS A 329 -20.73 8.81 35.21
C LYS A 329 -19.23 8.65 35.49
N ALA A 330 -18.81 8.79 36.75
CA ALA A 330 -17.42 8.55 37.11
C ALA A 330 -17.05 7.08 36.78
N PRO A 331 -15.81 6.81 36.35
CA PRO A 331 -15.35 5.45 36.15
C PRO A 331 -15.52 4.67 37.45
N CYS A 332 -16.05 3.45 37.36
CA CYS A 332 -16.36 2.60 38.51
C CYS A 332 -15.14 2.41 39.42
N GLY A 333 -13.93 2.33 38.86
CA GLY A 333 -12.68 2.30 39.63
C GLY A 333 -12.48 1.02 40.45
N ARG A 334 -13.41 0.06 40.40
CA ARG A 334 -13.28 -1.22 41.08
C ARG A 334 -12.12 -2.02 40.44
N PRO A 335 -11.22 -2.63 41.24
CA PRO A 335 -10.21 -3.54 40.72
C PRO A 335 -10.89 -4.77 40.13
N LEU A 336 -10.58 -5.06 38.87
CA LEU A 336 -11.02 -6.27 38.18
C LEU A 336 -10.11 -7.45 38.54
N PRO A 337 -10.55 -8.71 38.33
CA PRO A 337 -9.71 -9.90 38.54
C PRO A 337 -8.39 -9.87 37.72
N CYS A 338 -8.38 -9.16 36.60
CA CYS A 338 -7.17 -8.95 35.78
C CYS A 338 -6.22 -7.86 36.31
N GLY A 339 -6.50 -7.25 37.47
CA GLY A 339 -5.70 -6.20 38.10
C GLY A 339 -5.91 -4.78 37.54
N HIS A 340 -6.66 -4.63 36.44
CA HIS A 340 -7.02 -3.32 35.88
C HIS A 340 -8.19 -2.69 36.64
N LEU A 341 -8.26 -1.36 36.65
CA LEU A 341 -9.41 -0.63 37.17
C LEU A 341 -10.55 -0.65 36.15
N CYS A 342 -11.76 -0.91 36.61
CA CYS A 342 -12.94 -0.87 35.76
C CYS A 342 -13.15 0.53 35.17
N GLN A 343 -13.11 0.60 33.84
CA GLN A 343 -13.32 1.83 33.05
C GLN A 343 -14.79 2.06 32.67
N SER A 344 -15.70 1.17 33.08
CA SER A 344 -17.15 1.35 32.84
C SER A 344 -17.73 2.42 33.77
N GLU A 345 -18.79 3.09 33.33
CA GLU A 345 -19.49 4.10 34.12
C GLU A 345 -20.10 3.47 35.40
N CYS A 346 -20.03 4.17 36.53
CA CYS A 346 -20.47 3.67 37.84
C CYS A 346 -21.94 3.17 37.81
N CYS A 347 -22.83 3.84 37.08
CA CYS A 347 -24.23 3.42 36.93
C CYS A 347 -24.43 2.11 36.16
N GLU A 348 -23.62 1.84 35.14
CA GLU A 348 -23.71 0.61 34.35
C GLU A 348 -23.17 -0.60 35.12
N CYS A 349 -22.15 -0.41 35.98
CA CYS A 349 -21.61 -1.51 36.79
C CYS A 349 -22.59 -1.97 37.89
N VAL A 350 -23.34 -1.05 38.52
CA VAL A 350 -24.30 -1.39 39.60
C VAL A 350 -25.51 -2.14 39.05
N SER A 351 -26.03 -1.71 37.90
CA SER A 351 -27.28 -2.24 37.33
C SER A 351 -27.13 -3.61 36.64
N ARG A 352 -25.93 -3.98 36.18
CA ARG A 352 -25.72 -5.23 35.43
C ARG A 352 -24.87 -6.28 36.14
N LEU A 353 -24.23 -6.01 37.28
CA LEU A 353 -23.25 -6.92 37.93
C LEU A 353 -22.11 -7.40 36.99
N LYS A 354 -21.94 -6.79 35.79
CA LYS A 354 -21.05 -7.24 34.71
C LYS A 354 -19.67 -6.61 34.73
N CYS A 355 -19.18 -6.22 35.91
CA CYS A 355 -17.80 -5.75 36.01
C CYS A 355 -16.79 -6.88 35.66
N ASP A 356 -17.19 -8.15 35.68
CA ASP A 356 -16.30 -9.30 35.47
C ASP A 356 -16.19 -9.79 34.02
N GLU A 357 -17.08 -9.37 33.10
CA GLU A 357 -17.16 -10.04 31.81
C GLU A 357 -16.11 -9.57 30.79
N HIS A 358 -15.75 -8.28 30.70
CA HIS A 358 -14.80 -7.82 29.67
C HIS A 358 -14.01 -6.56 30.07
N CYS A 359 -12.69 -6.71 30.25
CA CYS A 359 -11.80 -5.58 30.50
C CYS A 359 -11.54 -4.80 29.19
N LYS A 360 -11.93 -3.51 29.16
CA LYS A 360 -11.71 -2.62 28.01
C LYS A 360 -10.29 -2.04 27.95
N ALA A 361 -9.48 -2.24 28.98
CA ALA A 361 -8.11 -1.73 29.02
C ALA A 361 -7.24 -2.45 27.97
N GLN A 362 -6.27 -1.73 27.41
CA GLN A 362 -5.21 -2.35 26.62
C GLN A 362 -4.40 -3.28 27.53
N CYS A 363 -4.14 -4.50 27.07
CA CYS A 363 -3.48 -5.53 27.87
C CYS A 363 -2.13 -5.05 28.42
N GLY A 364 -1.32 -4.38 27.60
CA GLY A 364 -0.02 -3.83 28.03
C GLY A 364 1.03 -4.88 28.41
N LYS A 365 0.64 -6.16 28.53
CA LYS A 365 1.52 -7.29 28.82
C LYS A 365 2.68 -7.32 27.83
N LEU A 366 3.87 -7.48 28.38
CA LEU A 366 5.10 -7.50 27.63
C LEU A 366 5.24 -8.88 26.97
N LEU A 367 5.19 -8.90 25.64
CA LEU A 367 5.27 -10.12 24.85
C LEU A 367 6.71 -10.62 24.75
N LYS A 368 6.90 -11.90 24.39
CA LYS A 368 8.24 -12.51 24.16
C LYS A 368 9.09 -11.73 23.14
N CYS A 369 8.46 -11.14 22.13
CA CYS A 369 9.12 -10.28 21.14
C CYS A 369 9.55 -8.89 21.69
N GLY A 370 9.28 -8.60 22.96
CA GLY A 370 9.63 -7.35 23.65
C GLY A 370 8.65 -6.20 23.44
N HIS A 371 7.60 -6.37 22.63
CA HIS A 371 6.54 -5.36 22.46
C HIS A 371 5.52 -5.41 23.59
N LYS A 372 4.99 -4.26 23.99
CA LYS A 372 3.79 -4.20 24.82
C LYS A 372 2.58 -4.61 23.98
N CYS A 373 1.76 -5.50 24.52
CA CYS A 373 0.56 -5.95 23.84
C CYS A 373 -0.37 -4.75 23.57
N ILE A 374 -0.80 -4.62 22.32
CA ILE A 374 -1.73 -3.58 21.86
C ILE A 374 -3.18 -4.06 21.77
N ARG A 375 -3.44 -5.32 22.14
CA ARG A 375 -4.79 -5.90 22.17
C ARG A 375 -5.52 -5.57 23.47
N ARG A 376 -6.83 -5.82 23.50
CA ARG A 376 -7.65 -5.66 24.71
C ARG A 376 -7.32 -6.73 25.74
N CYS A 377 -7.43 -6.40 27.02
CA CYS A 377 -7.18 -7.33 28.11
C CYS A 377 -8.23 -8.45 28.09
N GLY A 378 -7.76 -9.71 28.02
CA GLY A 378 -8.61 -10.90 27.87
C GLY A 378 -8.55 -11.51 26.47
N GLU A 379 -8.09 -10.77 25.46
CA GLU A 379 -7.76 -11.34 24.14
C GLU A 379 -6.40 -12.06 24.20
N ASP A 380 -6.26 -13.14 23.43
CA ASP A 380 -4.98 -13.83 23.28
C ASP A 380 -3.90 -12.85 22.82
N CYS A 381 -2.79 -12.81 23.54
CA CYS A 381 -1.72 -11.84 23.36
C CYS A 381 -0.79 -12.15 22.18
N GLU A 382 -0.85 -13.37 21.65
CA GLU A 382 -0.07 -13.85 20.51
C GLU A 382 -1.01 -14.09 19.31
N PRO A 383 -0.59 -13.82 18.05
CA PRO A 383 0.68 -13.27 17.61
C PRO A 383 0.78 -11.74 17.78
N CYS A 384 2.00 -11.20 17.98
CA CYS A 384 2.20 -9.76 18.19
C CYS A 384 1.81 -8.91 16.96
N LEU A 385 0.91 -7.93 17.14
CA LEU A 385 0.45 -7.02 16.08
C LEU A 385 1.16 -5.65 16.06
N ALA A 386 2.06 -5.40 17.00
CA ALA A 386 2.80 -4.13 17.06
C ALA A 386 3.70 -3.96 15.82
N THR A 387 3.97 -2.73 15.41
CA THR A 387 4.95 -2.45 14.35
C THR A 387 6.34 -2.93 14.74
N CYS A 388 7.08 -3.52 13.80
CA CYS A 388 8.39 -4.05 14.08
C CYS A 388 9.38 -2.93 14.44
N LEU A 389 9.87 -2.94 15.69
CA LEU A 389 10.88 -2.01 16.19
C LEU A 389 12.33 -2.41 15.84
N HIS A 390 12.53 -3.31 14.88
CA HIS A 390 13.89 -3.68 14.48
C HIS A 390 14.51 -2.58 13.64
N GLU A 391 15.63 -2.03 14.11
CA GLU A 391 16.42 -1.06 13.39
C GLU A 391 17.93 -1.34 13.53
N CYS A 392 18.67 -0.95 12.51
CA CYS A 392 20.12 -0.80 12.51
C CYS A 392 20.47 0.61 12.06
N GLN A 393 21.77 0.96 12.04
CA GLN A 393 22.22 2.28 11.55
C GLN A 393 21.89 2.53 10.07
N HIS A 394 21.59 1.49 9.28
CA HIS A 394 21.28 1.62 7.86
C HIS A 394 19.79 1.68 7.56
N MET A 395 18.94 1.06 8.39
CA MET A 395 17.51 0.95 8.11
C MET A 395 16.67 0.60 9.35
N CYS A 396 15.41 1.01 9.32
CA CYS A 396 14.35 0.55 10.23
C CYS A 396 13.37 -0.37 9.48
N CYS A 397 13.06 -1.53 10.05
CA CYS A 397 12.16 -2.53 9.47
C CYS A 397 10.69 -2.05 9.47
N GLY A 398 10.27 -1.35 10.52
CA GLY A 398 8.90 -0.87 10.69
C GLY A 398 8.55 0.42 9.94
N GLU A 399 9.55 1.14 9.42
CA GLU A 399 9.40 2.51 8.90
C GLU A 399 10.02 2.70 7.50
N GLN A 400 10.05 1.64 6.67
CA GLN A 400 10.51 1.73 5.29
C GLN A 400 9.63 2.72 4.47
N PRO A 401 10.21 3.74 3.78
CA PRO A 401 9.44 4.79 3.09
C PRO A 401 8.54 4.33 1.93
N THR A 402 8.72 3.10 1.45
CA THR A 402 8.10 2.60 0.20
C THR A 402 7.31 1.30 0.38
N VAL A 403 7.21 0.76 1.60
CA VAL A 403 6.51 -0.50 1.89
C VAL A 403 5.69 -0.34 3.17
N ARG A 404 4.45 -0.86 3.15
CA ARG A 404 3.56 -0.99 4.30
C ARG A 404 4.32 -1.27 5.61
N LYS A 405 4.00 -0.53 6.69
CA LYS A 405 4.58 -0.72 8.03
C LYS A 405 4.44 -2.18 8.47
N ARG A 406 5.58 -2.88 8.59
CA ARG A 406 5.63 -4.33 8.87
C ARG A 406 5.26 -4.62 10.32
N LYS A 407 4.39 -5.60 10.56
CA LYS A 407 4.01 -6.03 11.91
C LYS A 407 5.07 -6.96 12.49
N CYS A 408 5.21 -7.00 13.82
CA CYS A 408 6.19 -7.83 14.50
C CYS A 408 5.98 -9.33 14.27
N ASN A 409 4.74 -9.75 14.04
CA ASN A 409 4.47 -11.14 13.67
C ASN A 409 4.95 -11.45 12.25
N GLU A 410 5.17 -10.50 11.35
CA GLU A 410 5.69 -10.75 10.01
C GLU A 410 7.22 -10.93 10.04
N ALA A 411 7.78 -11.71 9.10
CA ALA A 411 9.23 -11.96 9.07
C ALA A 411 10.03 -10.66 8.89
N CYS A 412 11.08 -10.41 9.66
CA CYS A 412 11.87 -9.18 9.50
C CYS A 412 12.67 -9.15 8.19
N PHE A 413 12.85 -7.96 7.61
CA PHE A 413 13.89 -7.72 6.61
C PHE A 413 15.26 -7.57 7.30
N PHE A 414 16.31 -8.11 6.70
CA PHE A 414 17.66 -8.08 7.24
C PHE A 414 18.58 -7.22 6.38
N CYS A 415 19.31 -6.31 7.03
CA CYS A 415 20.19 -5.36 6.35
C CYS A 415 21.46 -6.04 5.83
N ALA A 416 21.70 -5.97 4.51
CA ALA A 416 22.84 -6.55 3.81
C ALA A 416 24.02 -5.58 3.60
N GLU A 417 24.00 -4.39 4.20
CA GLU A 417 25.15 -3.48 4.23
C GLU A 417 26.26 -4.04 5.13
N ILE A 418 27.50 -3.58 4.94
CA ILE A 418 28.61 -3.90 5.84
C ILE A 418 28.29 -3.35 7.24
N CYS A 419 28.57 -4.10 8.30
CA CYS A 419 28.20 -3.70 9.65
C CYS A 419 28.83 -2.36 10.07
N ALA A 420 28.01 -1.44 10.56
CA ALA A 420 28.45 -0.14 11.07
C ALA A 420 29.24 -0.18 12.39
N ASN A 421 29.46 -1.38 12.97
CA ASN A 421 30.28 -1.55 14.18
C ASN A 421 31.77 -1.46 13.82
N THR A 422 32.21 -0.25 13.53
CA THR A 422 33.58 0.09 13.15
C THR A 422 34.07 1.28 13.97
N CYS A 423 35.34 1.27 14.35
CA CYS A 423 36.01 2.39 15.00
C CYS A 423 37.48 2.43 14.58
N ALA A 424 38.25 3.41 15.05
CA ALA A 424 39.68 3.52 14.72
C ALA A 424 40.49 2.27 15.12
N HIS A 425 40.01 1.49 16.11
CA HIS A 425 40.71 0.33 16.66
C HIS A 425 40.25 -1.01 16.08
N ARG A 426 39.11 -1.06 15.41
CA ARG A 426 38.57 -2.31 14.83
C ARG A 426 37.52 -2.05 13.75
N SER A 427 37.35 -2.99 12.83
CA SER A 427 36.30 -2.95 11.82
C SER A 427 35.64 -4.31 11.68
N CYS A 428 34.32 -4.38 11.75
CA CYS A 428 33.57 -5.62 11.55
C CYS A 428 33.35 -5.87 10.04
N PRO A 429 33.91 -6.95 9.46
CA PRO A 429 33.71 -7.29 8.05
C PRO A 429 32.36 -7.97 7.78
N CYS A 430 31.61 -8.34 8.81
CA CYS A 430 30.34 -9.05 8.67
C CYS A 430 29.24 -8.15 8.07
N LEU A 431 28.25 -8.78 7.44
CA LEU A 431 27.03 -8.08 7.05
C LEU A 431 26.29 -7.59 8.29
N CYS A 432 25.55 -6.48 8.17
CA CYS A 432 24.92 -5.80 9.30
C CYS A 432 23.98 -6.71 10.08
N TRP A 433 23.37 -7.69 9.42
CA TRP A 433 22.48 -8.66 10.07
C TRP A 433 23.21 -9.82 10.76
N GLN A 434 24.44 -10.15 10.35
CA GLN A 434 25.22 -11.26 10.92
C GLN A 434 25.73 -10.91 12.31
N PRO A 435 25.75 -11.86 13.26
CA PRO A 435 26.45 -11.68 14.54
C PRO A 435 27.85 -11.15 14.30
N CYS A 436 28.23 -10.09 15.02
CA CYS A 436 29.54 -9.49 14.86
C CYS A 436 30.62 -10.50 15.25
N ASN A 437 31.74 -10.53 14.52
CA ASN A 437 32.91 -11.33 14.87
C ASN A 437 33.99 -10.52 15.60
N VAL A 438 33.68 -9.28 16.01
CA VAL A 438 34.58 -8.38 16.72
C VAL A 438 34.10 -8.17 18.15
N GLN A 439 35.03 -8.17 19.10
CA GLN A 439 34.74 -7.88 20.50
C GLN A 439 34.51 -6.38 20.74
N PRO A 440 33.83 -5.99 21.84
CA PRO A 440 33.60 -4.59 22.20
C PRO A 440 34.87 -3.75 22.37
N CYS A 441 34.75 -2.42 22.29
CA CYS A 441 35.94 -1.55 22.38
C CYS A 441 36.22 -1.23 23.81
N GLU A 442 37.46 -1.45 24.21
CA GLU A 442 37.97 -1.06 25.51
C GLU A 442 38.91 0.16 25.40
N HIS A 443 38.79 1.00 24.36
CA HIS A 443 39.51 2.28 24.26
C HIS A 443 38.60 3.48 24.59
N LYS A 444 39.17 4.52 25.21
CA LYS A 444 38.46 5.77 25.50
C LYS A 444 38.13 6.50 24.20
N CYS A 445 37.09 7.32 24.21
CA CYS A 445 36.73 8.13 23.05
C CYS A 445 37.68 9.33 22.92
N ASP A 446 38.31 9.49 21.75
CA ASP A 446 39.24 10.59 21.48
C ASP A 446 38.54 11.92 21.11
N LYS A 447 37.20 11.93 21.06
CA LYS A 447 36.41 13.12 20.70
C LYS A 447 36.30 14.10 21.87
N LYS A 448 36.23 15.39 21.56
CA LYS A 448 35.84 16.44 22.51
C LYS A 448 34.33 16.70 22.43
N LEU A 449 33.70 16.91 23.58
CA LEU A 449 32.30 17.34 23.67
C LEU A 449 32.17 18.79 23.15
N PRO A 450 30.95 19.27 22.82
CA PRO A 450 30.73 20.65 22.38
C PRO A 450 31.25 21.72 23.35
N CYS A 451 31.34 21.39 24.65
CA CYS A 451 31.94 22.24 25.67
C CYS A 451 33.48 22.26 25.67
N GLY A 452 34.15 21.58 24.73
CA GLY A 452 35.61 21.53 24.60
C GLY A 452 36.32 20.49 25.48
N HIS A 453 35.62 19.86 26.41
CA HIS A 453 36.16 18.84 27.32
C HIS A 453 36.24 17.44 26.70
N PRO A 454 37.18 16.57 27.15
CA PRO A 454 37.31 15.21 26.65
C PRO A 454 36.06 14.36 26.94
N CYS A 455 35.67 13.54 25.98
CA CYS A 455 34.55 12.61 26.11
C CYS A 455 34.85 11.51 27.15
N ALA A 456 33.89 11.23 28.03
CA ALA A 456 33.99 10.15 29.01
C ALA A 456 33.47 8.79 28.50
N GLY A 457 33.08 8.74 27.23
CA GLY A 457 32.54 7.56 26.58
C GLY A 457 33.59 6.59 26.03
N LEU A 458 33.11 5.52 25.42
CA LEU A 458 33.92 4.52 24.73
C LEU A 458 34.08 4.84 23.24
N CYS A 459 35.21 4.44 22.66
CA CYS A 459 35.43 4.51 21.22
C CYS A 459 34.48 3.57 20.47
N GLY A 460 33.84 4.06 19.42
CA GLY A 460 32.85 3.31 18.63
C GLY A 460 31.42 3.34 19.20
N GLU A 461 31.22 3.89 20.40
CA GLU A 461 29.89 4.10 20.97
C GLU A 461 29.43 5.57 20.84
N ILE A 462 28.16 5.81 21.15
CA ILE A 462 27.58 7.15 21.17
C ILE A 462 28.23 7.96 22.29
N CYS A 463 28.72 9.14 21.96
CA CYS A 463 29.34 10.04 22.93
C CYS A 463 28.30 10.53 23.95
N PRO A 464 28.52 10.34 25.26
CA PRO A 464 27.63 10.83 26.29
C PRO A 464 27.44 12.35 26.20
N LYS A 465 26.20 12.82 26.27
CA LYS A 465 25.90 14.27 26.25
C LYS A 465 26.26 14.98 27.57
N LEU A 466 26.51 14.22 28.64
CA LEU A 466 26.84 14.77 29.96
C LEU A 466 28.36 14.97 30.12
N CYS A 467 28.76 16.18 30.49
CA CYS A 467 30.16 16.51 30.78
C CYS A 467 30.42 16.61 32.29
N GLY A 468 31.25 15.72 32.83
CA GLY A 468 31.59 15.72 34.27
C GLY A 468 32.32 16.97 34.77
N ARG A 469 32.90 17.77 33.87
CA ARG A 469 33.54 19.06 34.21
C ARG A 469 32.57 20.24 34.21
N CYS A 470 31.60 20.25 33.30
CA CYS A 470 30.60 21.33 33.23
C CYS A 470 29.46 21.13 34.25
N THR A 471 29.15 19.89 34.61
CA THR A 471 28.06 19.55 35.55
C THR A 471 28.54 18.58 36.62
N PRO A 472 29.43 19.01 37.54
CA PRO A 472 30.02 18.13 38.55
C PRO A 472 29.00 17.59 39.56
N ASP A 473 27.95 18.35 39.90
CA ASP A 473 26.93 17.92 40.86
C ASP A 473 26.06 16.80 40.31
N ARG A 474 25.53 16.97 39.09
CA ARG A 474 24.75 15.95 38.39
C ARG A 474 25.58 14.69 38.07
N TRP A 475 26.89 14.85 37.90
CA TRP A 475 27.81 13.73 37.72
C TRP A 475 27.96 12.90 38.99
N ARG A 476 28.16 13.57 40.13
CA ARG A 476 28.26 12.91 41.45
C ARG A 476 26.95 12.24 41.84
N GLU A 477 25.81 12.85 41.54
CA GLU A 477 24.49 12.27 41.79
C GLU A 477 24.28 10.95 41.03
N LEU A 478 24.67 10.90 39.76
CA LEU A 478 24.40 9.73 38.90
C LEU A 478 25.39 8.58 39.10
N PHE A 479 26.64 8.87 39.46
CA PHE A 479 27.72 7.87 39.45
C PHE A 479 28.47 7.75 40.79
N GLY A 480 28.21 8.63 41.76
CA GLY A 480 28.88 8.65 43.06
C GLY A 480 30.35 9.08 43.01
N ALA A 481 31.04 8.99 44.16
CA ALA A 481 32.45 9.36 44.30
C ALA A 481 33.43 8.37 43.60
N ALA A 482 32.98 7.16 43.27
CA ALA A 482 33.76 6.12 42.60
C ALA A 482 33.88 6.31 41.06
N ALA A 483 33.22 7.32 40.50
CA ALA A 483 33.13 7.55 39.06
C ALA A 483 34.39 8.13 38.40
N SER A 484 35.46 8.37 39.16
CA SER A 484 36.67 9.03 38.68
C SER A 484 37.50 8.18 37.70
N LEU A 485 37.27 6.86 37.65
CA LEU A 485 38.02 5.91 36.82
C LEU A 485 37.16 5.15 35.79
N ASP A 486 35.84 5.12 35.98
CA ASP A 486 34.94 4.30 35.17
C ASP A 486 34.40 5.02 33.93
N ARG A 487 34.18 4.23 32.88
CA ARG A 487 33.71 4.68 31.58
C ARG A 487 32.19 4.67 31.51
N ILE A 488 31.64 5.60 30.74
CA ILE A 488 30.19 5.78 30.65
C ILE A 488 29.67 5.34 29.29
N LEU A 489 28.56 4.62 29.33
CA LEU A 489 27.76 4.26 28.17
C LEU A 489 26.48 5.09 28.15
N GLN A 490 26.14 5.66 27.00
CA GLN A 490 24.82 6.24 26.74
C GLN A 490 24.06 5.35 25.74
N ILE A 491 22.88 4.87 26.13
CA ILE A 491 22.03 4.05 25.25
C ILE A 491 21.23 4.96 24.30
N GLU A 492 21.31 4.73 22.98
CA GLU A 492 20.47 5.45 21.99
C GLU A 492 18.99 5.10 22.19
N GLY A 493 18.10 6.06 21.96
CA GLY A 493 16.66 5.89 22.16
C GLY A 493 16.21 6.28 23.58
N CYS A 494 16.65 5.57 24.63
CA CYS A 494 16.23 5.89 25.99
C CYS A 494 17.11 6.94 26.70
N GLY A 495 18.30 7.25 26.18
CA GLY A 495 19.18 8.28 26.72
C GLY A 495 19.76 7.99 28.11
N CYS A 496 19.58 6.77 28.63
CA CYS A 496 20.09 6.38 29.93
C CYS A 496 21.63 6.34 29.92
N LEU A 497 22.23 6.92 30.96
CA LEU A 497 23.66 6.88 31.22
C LEU A 497 23.96 5.80 32.26
N LEU A 498 24.92 4.94 31.96
CA LEU A 498 25.30 3.79 32.76
C LEU A 498 26.82 3.67 32.84
N LEU A 499 27.32 3.21 34.00
CA LEU A 499 28.69 2.73 34.09
C LEU A 499 28.80 1.42 33.31
N VAL A 500 29.86 1.27 32.51
CA VAL A 500 30.07 0.09 31.66
C VAL A 500 30.03 -1.21 32.47
N ALA A 501 30.71 -1.26 33.63
CA ALA A 501 30.70 -2.43 34.50
C ALA A 501 29.29 -2.83 34.98
N ARG A 502 28.45 -1.84 35.32
CA ARG A 502 27.05 -2.08 35.73
C ARG A 502 26.20 -2.53 34.55
N ALA A 503 26.43 -1.98 33.37
CA ALA A 503 25.70 -2.37 32.16
C ALA A 503 26.05 -3.81 31.76
N ASP A 504 27.33 -4.17 31.75
CA ASP A 504 27.79 -5.51 31.39
C ASP A 504 27.25 -6.58 32.35
N ALA A 505 27.34 -6.35 33.67
CA ALA A 505 26.82 -7.27 34.67
C ALA A 505 25.31 -7.52 34.50
N ALA A 506 24.53 -6.46 34.26
CA ALA A 506 23.10 -6.56 34.08
C ALA A 506 22.70 -7.29 32.78
N ILE A 507 23.38 -7.00 31.67
CA ILE A 507 23.13 -7.67 30.38
C ILE A 507 23.50 -9.15 30.44
N MET A 508 24.62 -9.50 31.07
CA MET A 508 25.00 -10.90 31.28
C MET A 508 23.99 -11.64 32.17
N GLY A 509 23.40 -10.96 33.16
CA GLY A 509 22.30 -11.49 33.96
C GLY A 509 21.07 -11.84 33.10
N GLN A 510 20.62 -10.91 32.25
CA GLN A 510 19.47 -11.12 31.35
C GLN A 510 19.71 -12.30 30.39
N LEU A 511 20.91 -12.42 29.84
CA LEU A 511 21.29 -13.54 28.95
C LEU A 511 21.21 -14.90 29.65
N ARG A 512 21.71 -14.99 30.90
CA ARG A 512 21.65 -16.23 31.70
C ARG A 512 20.20 -16.66 31.96
N LEU A 513 19.31 -15.70 32.17
CA LEU A 513 17.89 -15.92 32.39
C LEU A 513 17.10 -16.12 31.08
N ARG A 514 17.76 -16.06 29.92
CA ARG A 514 17.13 -16.09 28.58
C ARG A 514 16.05 -15.02 28.41
N GLU A 515 16.23 -13.88 29.06
CA GLU A 515 15.35 -12.73 28.97
C GLU A 515 15.69 -11.86 27.76
N PRO A 516 14.71 -11.17 27.16
CA PRO A 516 14.97 -10.24 26.07
C PRO A 516 15.83 -9.07 26.55
N LEU A 517 16.85 -8.71 25.77
CA LEU A 517 17.84 -7.70 26.16
C LEU A 517 17.24 -6.29 26.29
N ARG A 518 17.42 -5.69 27.46
CA ARG A 518 16.82 -4.43 27.88
C ARG A 518 17.80 -3.52 28.59
N CYS A 519 17.54 -2.22 28.51
CA CYS A 519 18.25 -1.20 29.28
C CYS A 519 18.18 -1.53 30.78
N PRO A 520 19.31 -1.70 31.48
CA PRO A 520 19.34 -1.99 32.92
C PRO A 520 18.66 -0.93 33.81
N LYS A 521 18.55 0.32 33.33
CA LYS A 521 17.98 1.44 34.10
C LYS A 521 16.48 1.60 33.93
N CYS A 522 15.98 1.53 32.70
CA CYS A 522 14.58 1.87 32.38
C CYS A 522 13.81 0.74 31.70
N LEU A 523 14.43 -0.43 31.50
CA LEU A 523 13.84 -1.62 30.90
C LEU A 523 13.36 -1.45 29.44
N SER A 524 13.76 -0.36 28.77
CA SER A 524 13.51 -0.15 27.35
C SER A 524 14.21 -1.23 26.51
N LYS A 525 13.57 -1.68 25.44
CA LYS A 525 14.14 -2.68 24.52
C LYS A 525 15.45 -2.15 23.92
N LEU A 526 16.49 -2.98 23.90
CA LEU A 526 17.75 -2.66 23.24
C LEU A 526 17.71 -3.11 21.78
N THR A 527 18.33 -2.31 20.91
CA THR A 527 18.55 -2.60 19.50
C THR A 527 20.04 -2.51 19.17
N VAL A 528 20.48 -3.11 18.06
CA VAL A 528 21.88 -3.04 17.64
C VAL A 528 22.32 -1.59 17.40
N LYS A 529 21.39 -0.73 16.96
CA LYS A 529 21.61 0.71 16.83
C LYS A 529 21.87 1.36 18.20
N SER A 530 21.12 0.94 19.22
CA SER A 530 21.18 1.55 20.56
C SER A 530 22.50 1.39 21.30
N CYS A 531 23.25 0.33 21.03
CA CYS A 531 24.53 0.03 21.69
C CYS A 531 25.32 -1.01 20.89
N PHE A 532 26.50 -0.65 20.39
CA PHE A 532 27.33 -1.57 19.59
C PHE A 532 28.08 -2.60 20.43
N ARG A 533 28.35 -2.29 21.69
CA ARG A 533 28.99 -3.19 22.67
C ARG A 533 28.24 -4.50 22.81
N TYR A 534 26.92 -4.51 22.73
CA TYR A 534 26.10 -5.72 22.83
C TYR A 534 25.62 -6.24 21.47
N ALA A 535 26.24 -5.80 20.37
CA ALA A 535 25.79 -6.11 19.02
C ALA A 535 25.83 -7.62 18.68
N ILE A 536 26.70 -8.41 19.31
CA ILE A 536 26.74 -9.87 19.12
C ILE A 536 25.43 -10.46 19.65
N GLN A 537 25.18 -10.24 20.94
CA GLN A 537 24.07 -10.85 21.66
C GLN A 537 22.71 -10.37 21.13
N LEU A 538 22.60 -9.08 20.80
CA LEU A 538 21.37 -8.50 20.21
C LEU A 538 21.05 -9.08 18.83
N LYS A 539 22.06 -9.42 18.02
CA LYS A 539 21.85 -10.04 16.70
C LYS A 539 21.48 -11.52 16.84
N GLU A 540 22.13 -12.24 17.75
CA GLU A 540 21.81 -13.65 18.04
C GLU A 540 20.39 -13.84 18.59
N GLU A 541 19.97 -13.00 19.55
CA GLU A 541 18.60 -13.00 20.09
C GLU A 541 17.57 -12.78 18.97
N LYS A 542 17.86 -11.87 18.03
CA LYS A 542 16.98 -11.61 16.88
C LYS A 542 16.84 -12.83 15.98
N LEU A 543 17.96 -13.48 15.64
CA LEU A 543 17.98 -14.69 14.81
C LEU A 543 17.17 -15.82 15.47
N ALA A 544 17.29 -15.99 16.79
CA ALA A 544 16.52 -16.96 17.55
C ALA A 544 15.00 -16.66 17.54
N ASN A 545 14.61 -15.40 17.73
CA ASN A 545 13.21 -14.98 17.72
C ASN A 545 12.51 -15.19 16.36
N GLU A 546 13.21 -14.93 15.25
CA GLU A 546 12.70 -15.16 13.90
C GLU A 546 12.47 -16.65 13.59
N LYS A 547 13.30 -17.54 14.15
CA LYS A 547 13.12 -19.00 14.05
C LYS A 547 11.86 -19.46 14.79
N ALA A 548 11.64 -18.95 16.00
CA ALA A 548 10.48 -19.32 16.81
C ALA A 548 9.14 -18.83 16.22
N ALA A 549 9.09 -17.62 15.65
CA ALA A 549 7.87 -17.02 15.10
C ALA A 549 7.28 -17.74 13.86
N LYS A 550 8.05 -18.64 13.23
CA LYS A 550 7.63 -19.38 12.04
C LYS A 550 7.13 -20.79 12.35
N PHE A 551 7.57 -21.40 13.45
CA PHE A 551 7.04 -22.68 13.93
C PHE A 551 5.56 -22.58 14.37
N ALA A 552 5.16 -21.46 14.96
CA ALA A 552 3.79 -21.27 15.47
C ALA A 552 2.70 -21.12 14.39
N ARG A 553 3.06 -20.92 13.12
CA ARG A 553 2.13 -20.63 12.00
C ARG A 553 2.00 -21.76 10.97
N GLY A 554 2.67 -22.88 11.19
CA GLY A 554 2.67 -24.02 10.26
C GLY A 554 1.53 -25.02 10.47
N LEU A 555 0.59 -24.77 11.39
CA LEU A 555 -0.45 -25.73 11.78
C LEU A 555 -1.80 -25.55 11.06
N SER A 556 -2.00 -24.46 10.32
CA SER A 556 -3.25 -24.20 9.59
C SER A 556 -3.04 -24.37 8.08
N ASP A 557 -3.77 -25.32 7.50
CA ASP A 557 -3.85 -25.71 6.09
C ASP A 557 -2.78 -26.68 5.60
N CYS A 558 -3.14 -27.96 5.44
CA CYS A 558 -2.21 -29.03 5.04
C CYS A 558 -2.47 -29.58 3.63
N SER A 559 -3.54 -29.18 2.93
CA SER A 559 -3.97 -29.83 1.68
C SER A 559 -3.55 -29.12 0.39
N ARG A 560 -3.32 -27.80 0.39
CA ARG A 560 -2.93 -27.03 -0.82
C ARG A 560 -1.42 -27.06 -1.12
N TYR A 561 -0.59 -27.36 -0.11
CA TYR A 561 0.87 -27.17 -0.18
C TYR A 561 1.68 -28.39 -0.64
N SER A 562 1.03 -29.55 -0.78
CA SER A 562 1.66 -30.78 -1.26
C SER A 562 2.16 -30.65 -2.70
N GLY A 563 1.40 -30.00 -3.59
CA GLY A 563 1.77 -29.83 -5.00
C GLY A 563 3.02 -28.98 -5.22
N ILE A 564 3.09 -27.80 -4.59
CA ILE A 564 4.25 -26.89 -4.73
C ILE A 564 5.52 -27.53 -4.15
N LYS A 565 5.38 -28.24 -3.03
CA LYS A 565 6.46 -28.99 -2.39
C LYS A 565 7.07 -30.02 -3.35
N MET A 566 6.23 -30.79 -4.06
CA MET A 566 6.70 -31.76 -5.05
C MET A 566 7.47 -31.09 -6.20
N THR A 567 6.97 -29.98 -6.74
CA THR A 567 7.65 -29.23 -7.81
C THR A 567 9.05 -28.74 -7.41
N ILE A 568 9.22 -28.28 -6.16
CA ILE A 568 10.52 -27.82 -5.65
C ILE A 568 11.49 -29.00 -5.49
N VAL A 569 11.02 -30.13 -4.95
CA VAL A 569 11.84 -31.34 -4.77
C VAL A 569 12.32 -31.89 -6.11
N GLU A 570 11.43 -31.93 -7.11
CA GLU A 570 11.77 -32.36 -8.48
C GLU A 570 12.80 -31.44 -9.13
N ARG A 571 12.67 -30.12 -8.99
CA ARG A 571 13.62 -29.16 -9.53
C ARG A 571 15.02 -29.31 -8.92
N LEU A 572 15.10 -29.39 -7.60
CA LEU A 572 16.38 -29.60 -6.90
C LEU A 572 17.00 -30.96 -7.26
N GLY A 573 16.18 -32.00 -7.44
CA GLY A 573 16.64 -33.30 -7.94
C GLY A 573 17.23 -33.20 -9.35
N THR A 574 16.54 -32.53 -10.27
CA THR A 574 17.01 -32.32 -11.64
C THR A 574 18.38 -31.63 -11.70
N GLU A 575 18.58 -30.58 -10.91
CA GLU A 575 19.87 -29.88 -10.84
C GLU A 575 21.00 -30.75 -10.25
N LEU A 576 20.68 -31.57 -9.25
CA LEU A 576 21.61 -32.51 -8.63
C LEU A 576 22.09 -33.57 -9.65
N ASP A 577 21.17 -34.13 -10.45
CA ASP A 577 21.48 -35.16 -11.44
C ASP A 577 22.34 -34.59 -12.60
N GLN A 578 22.05 -33.36 -13.03
CA GLN A 578 22.87 -32.66 -14.02
C GLN A 578 24.30 -32.37 -13.54
N LEU A 579 24.49 -32.13 -12.24
CA LEU A 579 25.81 -31.91 -11.65
C LEU A 579 26.62 -33.22 -11.51
N LYS A 580 25.96 -34.33 -11.14
CA LYS A 580 26.58 -35.67 -10.98
C LYS A 580 27.08 -36.29 -12.30
N GLY A 581 26.40 -36.03 -13.41
CA GLY A 581 26.70 -36.64 -14.71
C GLY A 581 27.97 -36.15 -15.43
N ARG A 582 28.85 -35.37 -14.79
CA ARG A 582 30.01 -34.72 -15.45
C ARG A 582 31.29 -34.78 -14.63
N SER A 583 32.44 -34.84 -15.31
CA SER A 583 33.78 -34.80 -14.71
C SER A 583 34.33 -33.37 -14.67
N TYR A 584 34.91 -32.95 -13.54
CA TYR A 584 35.40 -31.58 -13.29
C TYR A 584 36.88 -31.55 -12.91
N THR A 585 37.59 -30.45 -13.16
CA THR A 585 39.03 -30.30 -12.82
C THR A 585 39.26 -30.02 -11.33
N ASN A 586 40.48 -30.26 -10.82
CA ASN A 586 40.80 -30.42 -9.39
C ASN A 586 40.82 -29.17 -8.46
N PRO A 587 40.41 -27.95 -8.88
CA PRO A 587 39.91 -26.93 -7.93
C PRO A 587 38.38 -26.77 -7.96
N THR A 588 37.71 -27.28 -9.00
CA THR A 588 36.26 -27.20 -9.22
C THR A 588 35.50 -28.39 -8.65
N GLN A 589 36.16 -29.52 -8.42
CA GLN A 589 35.53 -30.78 -7.99
C GLN A 589 35.08 -30.73 -6.53
N SER A 590 35.90 -30.22 -5.61
CA SER A 590 35.52 -30.02 -4.20
C SER A 590 34.38 -29.00 -4.05
N PHE A 591 34.40 -27.97 -4.90
CA PHE A 591 33.36 -26.94 -4.99
C PHE A 591 32.00 -27.51 -5.43
N ILE A 592 31.99 -28.30 -6.52
CA ILE A 592 30.76 -28.91 -7.04
C ILE A 592 30.23 -29.98 -6.09
N GLN A 593 31.11 -30.71 -5.40
CA GLN A 593 30.69 -31.61 -4.34
C GLN A 593 29.96 -30.89 -3.21
N CYS A 594 30.48 -29.74 -2.75
CA CYS A 594 29.83 -28.98 -1.68
C CYS A 594 28.47 -28.36 -2.11
N LEU A 595 28.35 -27.95 -3.37
CA LEU A 595 27.07 -27.52 -3.96
C LEU A 595 26.07 -28.69 -4.04
N MET A 596 26.50 -29.86 -4.47
CA MET A 596 25.67 -31.07 -4.52
C MET A 596 25.19 -31.50 -3.13
N ASP A 597 26.07 -31.48 -2.13
CA ASP A 597 25.72 -31.81 -0.74
C ASP A 597 24.68 -30.82 -0.20
N THR A 598 24.84 -29.52 -0.51
CA THR A 598 23.90 -28.45 -0.11
C THR A 598 22.53 -28.61 -0.78
N LEU A 599 22.49 -28.90 -2.08
CA LEU A 599 21.23 -29.14 -2.82
C LEU A 599 20.51 -30.38 -2.30
N ASN A 600 21.27 -31.44 -1.97
CA ASN A 600 20.70 -32.67 -1.43
C ASN A 600 20.15 -32.45 -0.01
N ASP A 601 20.86 -31.73 0.86
CA ASP A 601 20.37 -31.33 2.19
C ASP A 601 19.09 -30.51 2.09
N MET A 602 19.04 -29.51 1.20
CA MET A 602 17.85 -28.70 0.97
C MET A 602 16.68 -29.53 0.44
N ARG A 603 16.94 -30.44 -0.50
CA ARG A 603 15.92 -31.36 -1.02
C ARG A 603 15.33 -32.23 0.09
N LEU A 604 16.17 -32.75 0.98
CA LEU A 604 15.73 -33.52 2.15
C LEU A 604 14.90 -32.67 3.12
N GLN A 605 15.32 -31.43 3.39
CA GLN A 605 14.58 -30.50 4.25
C GLN A 605 13.21 -30.10 3.68
N VAL A 606 13.12 -29.81 2.39
CA VAL A 606 11.85 -29.54 1.70
C VAL A 606 10.97 -30.80 1.77
N SER A 607 11.52 -31.98 1.53
CA SER A 607 10.77 -33.23 1.64
C SER A 607 10.26 -33.51 3.06
N SER A 608 11.00 -33.15 4.11
CA SER A 608 10.65 -33.45 5.51
C SER A 608 9.90 -32.35 6.26
N SER A 609 9.83 -31.12 5.74
CA SER A 609 9.21 -29.98 6.45
C SER A 609 7.70 -29.84 6.22
N SER A 610 7.01 -29.21 7.18
CA SER A 610 5.61 -28.75 7.08
C SER A 610 5.55 -27.40 6.36
N PHE A 611 4.69 -27.27 5.33
CA PHE A 611 4.64 -26.12 4.42
C PHE A 611 3.41 -25.24 4.69
N ASN A 612 3.60 -23.92 4.65
CA ASN A 612 2.53 -22.92 4.52
C ASN A 612 2.77 -22.02 3.29
N GLU A 613 1.79 -21.19 2.92
CA GLU A 613 1.80 -20.38 1.67
C GLU A 613 3.04 -19.49 1.54
N VAL A 614 3.42 -18.84 2.64
CA VAL A 614 4.59 -17.94 2.67
C VAL A 614 5.89 -18.73 2.51
N ALA A 615 5.99 -19.92 3.13
CA ALA A 615 7.15 -20.79 2.94
C ALA A 615 7.22 -21.34 1.50
N ALA A 616 6.08 -21.69 0.90
CA ALA A 616 6.01 -22.21 -0.46
C ALA A 616 6.53 -21.19 -1.48
N ASP A 617 6.11 -19.93 -1.37
CA ASP A 617 6.54 -18.84 -2.26
C ASP A 617 8.03 -18.48 -2.06
N VAL A 618 8.51 -18.52 -0.82
CA VAL A 618 9.94 -18.34 -0.47
C VAL A 618 10.79 -19.47 -1.06
N TRP A 619 10.41 -20.73 -0.86
CA TRP A 619 11.16 -21.88 -1.40
C TRP A 619 11.11 -21.95 -2.93
N SER A 620 9.99 -21.59 -3.54
CA SER A 620 9.85 -21.52 -4.99
C SER A 620 10.85 -20.53 -5.60
N ARG A 621 10.94 -19.31 -5.07
CA ARG A 621 11.94 -18.31 -5.49
C ARG A 621 13.37 -18.79 -5.27
N LEU A 622 13.67 -19.31 -4.09
CA LEU A 622 15.02 -19.82 -3.79
C LEU A 622 15.44 -20.96 -4.73
N SER A 623 14.50 -21.84 -5.10
CA SER A 623 14.78 -22.94 -6.03
C SER A 623 15.15 -22.45 -7.43
N LEU A 624 14.63 -21.29 -7.85
CA LEU A 624 15.01 -20.62 -9.10
C LEU A 624 16.43 -20.04 -8.98
N ASP A 625 16.69 -19.26 -7.94
CA ASP A 625 18.02 -18.65 -7.70
C ASP A 625 19.14 -19.70 -7.64
N LEU A 626 18.86 -20.87 -7.05
CA LEU A 626 19.81 -21.98 -6.97
C LEU A 626 19.99 -22.69 -8.32
N ALA A 627 18.94 -22.85 -9.12
CA ALA A 627 19.06 -23.41 -10.46
C ALA A 627 19.92 -22.50 -11.37
N ASP A 628 19.76 -21.19 -11.23
CA ASP A 628 20.59 -20.19 -11.90
C ASP A 628 22.05 -20.27 -11.46
N LEU A 629 22.29 -20.40 -10.15
CA LEU A 629 23.64 -20.62 -9.62
C LEU A 629 24.26 -21.92 -10.15
N CYS A 630 23.51 -23.03 -10.20
CA CYS A 630 23.99 -24.30 -10.75
C CYS A 630 24.39 -24.15 -12.23
N THR A 631 23.56 -23.44 -13.00
CA THR A 631 23.83 -23.13 -14.41
C THR A 631 25.10 -22.30 -14.58
N MET A 632 25.26 -21.26 -13.77
CA MET A 632 26.48 -20.45 -13.75
C MET A 632 27.73 -21.28 -13.39
N CYS A 633 27.65 -22.10 -12.35
CA CYS A 633 28.75 -22.91 -11.87
C CYS A 633 29.22 -23.92 -12.93
N ARG A 634 28.27 -24.55 -13.63
CA ARG A 634 28.57 -25.42 -14.79
C ARG A 634 29.35 -24.66 -15.87
N ARG A 635 28.95 -23.43 -16.20
CA ARG A 635 29.60 -22.62 -17.25
C ARG A 635 30.99 -22.16 -16.84
N VAL A 636 31.14 -21.63 -15.64
CA VAL A 636 32.45 -21.23 -15.08
C VAL A 636 33.43 -22.40 -15.11
N ALA A 637 32.99 -23.59 -14.69
CA ALA A 637 33.83 -24.79 -14.67
C ALA A 637 34.34 -25.19 -16.08
N MET A 638 33.60 -24.82 -17.13
CA MET A 638 33.96 -25.09 -18.53
C MET A 638 34.75 -23.95 -19.20
N THR A 639 34.84 -22.77 -18.60
CA THR A 639 35.45 -21.59 -19.24
C THR A 639 36.91 -21.39 -18.76
N LYS A 640 37.89 -21.43 -19.67
CA LYS A 640 39.29 -21.08 -19.37
C LYS A 640 39.54 -19.59 -19.63
N PHE A 641 39.96 -18.86 -18.61
CA PHE A 641 40.43 -17.47 -18.74
C PHE A 641 41.95 -17.46 -18.97
N ASN A 642 42.42 -16.69 -19.96
CA ASN A 642 43.84 -16.56 -20.29
C ASN A 642 44.43 -15.35 -19.53
N SER A 643 45.74 -15.39 -19.23
CA SER A 643 46.45 -14.24 -18.64
C SER A 643 46.46 -13.04 -19.58
N VAL A 644 46.20 -11.85 -19.04
CA VAL A 644 46.21 -10.59 -19.81
C VAL A 644 47.66 -10.07 -19.91
N PRO A 645 48.15 -9.67 -21.11
CA PRO A 645 49.48 -9.12 -21.27
C PRO A 645 49.66 -7.76 -20.55
N LYS A 646 50.82 -7.53 -19.90
CA LYS A 646 51.17 -6.21 -19.32
C LYS A 646 51.24 -5.06 -20.33
N LYS A 647 51.29 -5.37 -21.64
CA LYS A 647 51.39 -4.39 -22.74
C LYS A 647 50.08 -3.66 -23.05
N THR A 648 48.95 -4.08 -22.46
CA THR A 648 47.64 -3.40 -22.54
C THR A 648 47.28 -2.84 -21.16
N PRO A 649 47.78 -1.65 -20.78
CA PRO A 649 47.75 -1.18 -19.39
C PRO A 649 46.34 -0.95 -18.85
N HIS A 650 45.40 -0.46 -19.67
CA HIS A 650 44.02 -0.20 -19.23
C HIS A 650 43.23 -1.49 -19.01
N LEU A 651 43.33 -2.43 -19.95
CA LEU A 651 42.73 -3.76 -19.83
C LEU A 651 43.33 -4.57 -18.66
N HIS A 652 44.65 -4.48 -18.48
CA HIS A 652 45.37 -5.17 -17.41
C HIS A 652 45.04 -4.61 -16.02
N ASP A 653 44.89 -3.29 -15.89
CA ASP A 653 44.45 -2.63 -14.66
C ASP A 653 43.01 -2.99 -14.29
N LEU A 654 42.09 -2.99 -15.28
CA LEU A 654 40.71 -3.43 -15.09
C LEU A 654 40.65 -4.90 -14.63
N PHE A 655 41.44 -5.77 -15.26
CA PHE A 655 41.54 -7.17 -14.86
C PHE A 655 42.11 -7.33 -13.45
N LYS A 656 43.25 -6.69 -13.13
CA LYS A 656 43.86 -6.76 -11.80
C LYS A 656 42.92 -6.28 -10.68
N ARG A 657 42.21 -5.17 -10.90
CA ARG A 657 41.29 -4.56 -9.92
C ARG A 657 40.17 -5.51 -9.47
N TYR A 658 39.69 -6.37 -10.37
CA TYR A 658 38.55 -7.25 -10.09
C TYR A 658 38.93 -8.75 -9.99
N PHE A 659 40.15 -9.15 -10.34
CA PHE A 659 40.60 -10.55 -10.38
C PHE A 659 41.88 -10.90 -9.56
N ALA A 660 42.59 -9.92 -8.97
CA ALA A 660 43.82 -10.11 -8.17
C ALA A 660 45.02 -10.80 -8.89
N GLU A 661 46.20 -10.83 -8.26
CA GLU A 661 47.51 -11.00 -8.92
C GLU A 661 47.84 -12.38 -9.50
N HIS A 662 47.13 -13.43 -9.12
CA HIS A 662 47.25 -14.73 -9.75
C HIS A 662 46.20 -14.81 -10.84
N ASN A 663 46.64 -14.94 -12.11
CA ASN A 663 45.85 -15.02 -13.35
C ASN A 663 44.86 -16.22 -13.39
N ASP A 664 44.13 -16.49 -12.32
CA ASP A 664 43.21 -17.61 -12.18
C ASP A 664 41.89 -17.13 -11.58
N VAL A 665 40.96 -16.82 -12.50
CA VAL A 665 39.58 -16.44 -12.19
C VAL A 665 38.88 -17.51 -11.34
N ARG A 666 39.32 -18.78 -11.37
CA ARG A 666 38.70 -19.89 -10.63
C ARG A 666 38.97 -19.79 -9.13
N ALA A 667 40.13 -19.29 -8.69
CA ALA A 667 40.46 -19.15 -7.27
C ALA A 667 39.67 -18.01 -6.60
N SER A 668 39.54 -16.86 -7.28
CA SER A 668 38.74 -15.73 -6.80
C SER A 668 37.24 -16.06 -6.76
N LEU A 669 36.74 -16.79 -7.75
CA LEU A 669 35.36 -17.29 -7.75
C LEU A 669 35.13 -18.34 -6.66
N SER A 670 36.07 -19.29 -6.50
CA SER A 670 36.02 -20.34 -5.48
C SER A 670 36.00 -19.74 -4.07
N SER A 671 36.79 -18.72 -3.75
CA SER A 671 36.77 -18.07 -2.42
C SER A 671 35.42 -17.41 -2.07
N HIS A 672 34.80 -16.68 -3.00
CA HIS A 672 33.50 -16.03 -2.78
C HIS A 672 32.33 -17.03 -2.78
N LEU A 673 32.42 -18.08 -3.60
CA LEU A 673 31.46 -19.18 -3.61
C LEU A 673 31.57 -20.04 -2.34
N MET A 674 32.78 -20.27 -1.82
CA MET A 674 33.00 -20.98 -0.55
C MET A 674 32.46 -20.20 0.65
N LEU A 675 32.52 -18.86 0.62
CA LEU A 675 31.85 -18.02 1.62
C LEU A 675 30.32 -18.17 1.56
N LEU A 676 29.74 -18.23 0.36
CA LEU A 676 28.31 -18.44 0.13
C LEU A 676 27.85 -19.84 0.60
N VAL A 677 28.63 -20.87 0.29
CA VAL A 677 28.34 -22.27 0.63
C VAL A 677 28.60 -22.56 2.12
N SER A 678 29.66 -22.01 2.71
CA SER A 678 29.88 -22.07 4.16
C SER A 678 28.75 -21.38 4.93
N TYR A 679 28.20 -20.32 4.34
CA TYR A 679 27.10 -19.58 4.90
C TYR A 679 25.75 -20.33 4.80
N VAL A 680 25.48 -21.07 3.72
CA VAL A 680 24.28 -21.93 3.61
C VAL A 680 24.41 -23.17 4.50
N SER A 681 25.58 -23.80 4.56
CA SER A 681 25.82 -25.01 5.37
C SER A 681 25.82 -24.75 6.89
N ARG A 682 26.23 -23.55 7.35
CA ARG A 682 26.16 -23.17 8.78
C ARG A 682 24.75 -22.83 9.26
N ASN A 683 23.81 -22.57 8.34
CA ASN A 683 22.45 -22.10 8.66
C ASN A 683 21.36 -23.15 8.32
N ARG A 684 21.68 -24.45 8.54
CA ARG A 684 20.82 -25.64 8.33
C ARG A 684 19.47 -25.64 9.08
N GLY A 685 19.13 -24.61 9.85
CA GLY A 685 17.88 -24.52 10.63
C GLY A 685 17.19 -23.15 10.54
N ASP A 686 17.62 -22.30 9.63
CA ASP A 686 17.11 -20.93 9.49
C ASP A 686 16.02 -20.89 8.41
N THR A 687 15.05 -20.03 8.62
CA THR A 687 13.94 -19.87 7.70
C THR A 687 14.37 -19.02 6.52
N LEU A 688 14.40 -19.64 5.34
CA LEU A 688 15.11 -19.16 4.15
C LEU A 688 14.66 -17.81 3.60
N SER A 689 13.54 -17.27 4.07
CA SER A 689 13.13 -15.89 3.77
C SER A 689 14.18 -14.84 4.17
N VAL A 690 15.03 -15.16 5.13
CA VAL A 690 16.15 -14.30 5.59
C VAL A 690 17.38 -14.44 4.69
N LEU A 691 17.51 -15.59 4.03
CA LEU A 691 18.70 -16.00 3.29
C LEU A 691 18.61 -15.57 1.82
N ILE A 692 17.41 -15.50 1.24
CA ILE A 692 17.18 -15.16 -0.18
C ILE A 692 17.86 -13.83 -0.58
N PRO A 693 17.71 -12.71 0.15
CA PRO A 693 18.33 -11.45 -0.27
C PRO A 693 19.87 -11.51 -0.24
N SER A 694 20.45 -12.23 0.73
CA SER A 694 21.91 -12.38 0.84
C SER A 694 22.46 -13.32 -0.23
N LEU A 695 21.74 -14.41 -0.53
CA LEU A 695 22.07 -15.34 -1.61
C LEU A 695 21.99 -14.65 -2.97
N ALA A 696 20.87 -13.98 -3.27
CA ALA A 696 20.67 -13.27 -4.52
C ALA A 696 21.69 -12.14 -4.74
N CYS A 697 22.13 -11.46 -3.68
CA CYS A 697 23.21 -10.46 -3.73
C CYS A 697 24.57 -11.12 -4.05
N GLY A 698 24.88 -12.24 -3.39
CA GLY A 698 26.11 -13.00 -3.63
C GLY A 698 26.19 -13.57 -5.05
N VAL A 699 25.12 -14.19 -5.54
CA VAL A 699 25.01 -14.73 -6.92
C VAL A 699 25.20 -13.61 -7.94
N ARG A 700 24.56 -12.44 -7.73
CA ARG A 700 24.73 -11.25 -8.58
C ARG A 700 26.17 -10.75 -8.62
N ALA A 701 26.86 -10.70 -7.48
CA ALA A 701 28.25 -10.28 -7.43
C ALA A 701 29.19 -11.23 -8.18
N VAL A 702 28.94 -12.55 -8.11
CA VAL A 702 29.66 -13.57 -8.88
C VAL A 702 29.39 -13.40 -10.39
N PHE A 703 28.14 -13.16 -10.78
CA PHE A 703 27.74 -12.94 -12.17
C PHE A 703 28.39 -11.71 -12.78
N VAL A 704 28.36 -10.58 -12.07
CA VAL A 704 29.00 -9.33 -12.52
C VAL A 704 30.49 -9.55 -12.79
N ARG A 705 31.20 -10.22 -11.90
CA ARG A 705 32.62 -10.53 -12.10
C ARG A 705 32.85 -11.48 -13.27
N TYR A 706 32.06 -12.54 -13.41
CA TYR A 706 32.16 -13.47 -14.56
C TYR A 706 32.05 -12.73 -15.91
N GLN A 707 31.09 -11.82 -16.04
CA GLN A 707 30.88 -11.04 -17.26
C GLN A 707 32.04 -10.09 -17.57
N VAL A 708 32.61 -9.44 -16.55
CA VAL A 708 33.82 -8.61 -16.72
C VAL A 708 35.00 -9.46 -17.21
N GLY A 709 35.13 -10.70 -16.72
CA GLY A 709 36.20 -11.62 -17.13
C GLY A 709 36.07 -12.09 -18.58
N MET A 710 34.83 -12.36 -19.01
CA MET A 710 34.52 -12.70 -20.40
C MET A 710 34.83 -11.54 -21.35
N LEU A 711 34.43 -10.33 -20.98
CA LEU A 711 34.73 -9.11 -21.74
C LEU A 711 36.24 -8.95 -21.93
N VAL A 712 37.00 -8.98 -20.84
CA VAL A 712 38.46 -8.81 -20.89
C VAL A 712 39.13 -9.88 -21.76
N THR A 713 38.70 -11.13 -21.63
CA THR A 713 39.23 -12.25 -22.44
C THR A 713 38.91 -12.08 -23.92
N GLY A 714 37.69 -11.62 -24.25
CA GLY A 714 37.26 -11.34 -25.61
C GLY A 714 38.08 -10.23 -26.28
N ILE A 715 38.21 -9.08 -25.60
CA ILE A 715 38.98 -7.93 -26.08
C ILE A 715 40.47 -8.29 -26.24
N SER A 716 41.04 -9.00 -25.27
CA SER A 716 42.44 -9.43 -25.32
C SER A 716 42.76 -10.32 -26.52
N LYS A 717 41.82 -11.16 -26.99
CA LYS A 717 42.01 -12.03 -28.16
C LYS A 717 42.07 -11.24 -29.48
N ARG A 718 41.38 -10.09 -29.57
CA ARG A 718 41.37 -9.23 -30.77
C ARG A 718 42.52 -8.20 -30.79
N LYS A 719 43.41 -8.20 -29.79
CA LYS A 719 44.56 -7.27 -29.66
C LYS A 719 44.18 -5.77 -29.68
N HIS A 720 42.99 -5.43 -29.18
CA HIS A 720 42.58 -4.04 -28.96
C HIS A 720 42.72 -3.67 -27.47
N ASP A 721 42.96 -2.38 -27.16
CA ASP A 721 42.89 -1.85 -25.79
C ASP A 721 41.68 -0.92 -25.68
N ILE A 722 41.12 -0.79 -24.47
CA ILE A 722 39.99 0.10 -24.22
C ILE A 722 40.48 1.53 -23.99
N THR A 723 39.70 2.52 -24.43
CA THR A 723 40.04 3.91 -24.13
C THR A 723 39.92 4.19 -22.63
N LYS A 724 40.68 5.17 -22.12
CA LYS A 724 40.62 5.59 -20.72
C LYS A 724 39.20 5.97 -20.28
N THR A 725 38.45 6.66 -21.14
CA THR A 725 37.06 7.08 -20.87
C THR A 725 36.12 5.88 -20.75
N GLN A 726 36.21 4.92 -21.67
CA GLN A 726 35.43 3.68 -21.60
C GLN A 726 35.80 2.85 -20.36
N MET A 727 37.08 2.82 -20.00
CA MET A 727 37.56 2.14 -18.81
C MET A 727 36.97 2.74 -17.53
N ASP A 728 36.98 4.06 -17.38
CA ASP A 728 36.45 4.74 -16.20
C ASP A 728 34.93 4.56 -16.08
N ASP A 729 34.21 4.57 -17.20
CA ASP A 729 32.78 4.27 -17.26
C ASP A 729 32.45 2.83 -16.84
N ILE A 730 33.23 1.85 -17.31
CA ILE A 730 33.07 0.43 -16.92
C ILE A 730 33.35 0.27 -15.42
N LYS A 731 34.45 0.84 -14.92
CA LYS A 731 34.82 0.79 -13.49
C LYS A 731 33.70 1.36 -12.63
N MET A 732 33.18 2.53 -12.97
CA MET A 732 32.08 3.16 -12.24
C MET A 732 30.81 2.30 -12.24
N ALA A 733 30.44 1.71 -13.39
CA ALA A 733 29.26 0.87 -13.50
C ALA A 733 29.41 -0.45 -12.73
N VAL A 734 30.59 -1.08 -12.77
CA VAL A 734 30.91 -2.30 -12.03
C VAL A 734 30.93 -2.04 -10.53
N ASP A 735 31.58 -0.97 -10.08
CA ASP A 735 31.62 -0.60 -8.65
C ASP A 735 30.21 -0.30 -8.11
N LYS A 736 29.34 0.30 -8.93
CA LYS A 736 27.94 0.57 -8.57
C LYS A 736 27.08 -0.71 -8.53
N ALA A 737 27.38 -1.71 -9.36
CA ALA A 737 26.69 -3.00 -9.38
C ALA A 737 27.17 -3.95 -8.26
N LEU A 738 28.45 -3.88 -7.88
CA LEU A 738 29.04 -4.67 -6.80
C LEU A 738 28.81 -4.08 -5.41
N ARG A 739 28.43 -2.80 -5.31
CA ARG A 739 28.08 -2.17 -4.03
C ARG A 739 26.83 -2.83 -3.43
N PRO A 740 26.84 -3.23 -2.14
CA PRO A 740 25.64 -3.66 -1.45
C PRO A 740 24.55 -2.60 -1.56
N ALA A 741 23.33 -3.02 -1.87
CA ALA A 741 22.16 -2.15 -2.00
C ALA A 741 20.87 -2.96 -1.81
N HIS A 742 19.74 -2.29 -1.60
CA HIS A 742 18.43 -2.92 -1.59
C HIS A 742 18.18 -3.70 -2.89
N GLU A 743 17.52 -4.86 -2.80
CA GLU A 743 17.40 -5.86 -3.87
C GLU A 743 16.99 -5.28 -5.23
N SER A 744 15.96 -4.42 -5.23
CA SER A 744 15.46 -3.70 -6.42
C SER A 744 16.49 -2.75 -7.01
N LYS A 745 17.19 -1.98 -6.17
CA LYS A 745 18.22 -1.02 -6.58
C LYS A 745 19.47 -1.73 -7.11
N GLN A 746 19.87 -2.82 -6.45
CA GLN A 746 20.98 -3.65 -6.92
C GLN A 746 20.65 -4.30 -8.27
N ARG A 747 19.42 -4.81 -8.44
CA ARG A 747 18.93 -5.33 -9.72
C ARG A 747 19.00 -4.28 -10.82
N MET A 748 18.50 -3.06 -10.57
CA MET A 748 18.60 -1.95 -11.53
C MET A 748 20.05 -1.61 -11.90
N ASN A 749 20.96 -1.58 -10.92
CA ASN A 749 22.38 -1.31 -11.17
C ASN A 749 23.02 -2.40 -12.05
N VAL A 750 22.70 -3.68 -11.80
CA VAL A 750 23.19 -4.80 -12.62
C VAL A 750 22.62 -4.73 -14.03
N VAL A 751 21.31 -4.48 -14.20
CA VAL A 751 20.69 -4.32 -15.54
C VAL A 751 21.33 -3.14 -16.30
N SER A 752 21.61 -2.03 -15.62
CA SER A 752 22.29 -0.88 -16.23
C SER A 752 23.72 -1.22 -16.66
N LEU A 753 24.46 -1.98 -15.86
CA LEU A 753 25.78 -2.49 -16.24
C LEU A 753 25.69 -3.41 -17.46
N MET A 754 24.72 -4.32 -17.52
CA MET A 754 24.56 -5.25 -18.64
C MET A 754 24.28 -4.53 -19.96
N LYS A 755 23.40 -3.52 -19.95
CA LYS A 755 23.16 -2.69 -21.14
C LYS A 755 24.45 -2.02 -21.65
N ARG A 756 25.29 -1.53 -20.74
CA ARG A 756 26.59 -0.92 -21.08
C ARG A 756 27.58 -1.94 -21.64
N LEU A 757 27.64 -3.14 -21.05
CA LEU A 757 28.49 -4.22 -21.55
C LEU A 757 28.07 -4.64 -22.95
N MET A 758 26.77 -4.77 -23.22
CA MET A 758 26.26 -5.12 -24.56
C MET A 758 26.72 -4.14 -25.65
N THR A 759 26.63 -2.83 -25.39
CA THR A 759 27.12 -1.80 -26.32
C THR A 759 28.62 -1.96 -26.62
N ILE A 760 29.41 -2.37 -25.62
CA ILE A 760 30.84 -2.61 -25.81
C ILE A 760 31.06 -3.88 -26.66
N TYR A 761 30.35 -4.97 -26.36
CA TYR A 761 30.43 -6.20 -27.15
C TYR A 761 30.12 -5.95 -28.63
N GLU A 762 29.09 -5.14 -28.93
CA GLU A 762 28.74 -4.72 -30.29
C GLU A 762 29.85 -3.86 -30.91
N SER A 763 30.37 -2.87 -30.18
CA SER A 763 31.42 -1.97 -30.70
C SER A 763 32.74 -2.66 -31.03
N PHE A 764 33.07 -3.76 -30.35
CA PHE A 764 34.30 -4.53 -30.54
C PHE A 764 34.09 -5.83 -31.34
N ASP A 765 32.91 -6.02 -31.93
CA ASP A 765 32.55 -7.22 -32.71
C ASP A 765 32.80 -8.53 -31.92
N LEU A 766 32.55 -8.53 -30.61
CA LEU A 766 32.73 -9.73 -29.78
C LEU A 766 31.51 -10.66 -29.94
N ALA A 767 31.72 -11.97 -29.75
CA ALA A 767 30.62 -12.93 -29.78
C ALA A 767 29.48 -12.49 -28.83
N HIS A 768 28.26 -12.39 -29.36
CA HIS A 768 27.11 -11.82 -28.64
C HIS A 768 26.91 -12.49 -27.27
N MET A 769 26.67 -11.66 -26.24
CA MET A 769 26.12 -12.13 -24.97
C MET A 769 24.79 -12.84 -25.24
N VAL A 770 24.64 -14.07 -24.76
CA VAL A 770 23.41 -14.83 -24.94
C VAL A 770 22.36 -14.28 -23.97
N TRP A 771 21.26 -13.71 -24.47
CA TRP A 771 20.17 -13.15 -23.65
C TRP A 771 19.61 -14.10 -22.59
N ALA A 772 19.75 -15.42 -22.80
CA ALA A 772 19.41 -16.43 -21.80
C ALA A 772 20.21 -16.27 -20.48
N GLU A 773 21.36 -15.59 -20.48
CA GLU A 773 22.20 -15.28 -19.32
C GLU A 773 21.61 -14.20 -18.41
N LEU A 774 20.69 -13.39 -18.93
CA LEU A 774 20.01 -12.34 -18.18
C LEU A 774 18.77 -12.87 -17.44
N ARG A 775 18.32 -14.10 -17.74
CA ARG A 775 17.23 -14.75 -16.99
C ARG A 775 17.59 -14.98 -15.53
N CYS A 776 18.86 -15.25 -15.24
CA CYS A 776 19.39 -15.41 -13.88
C CYS A 776 19.35 -14.13 -13.01
N LEU A 777 18.94 -13.00 -13.59
CA LEU A 777 18.84 -11.68 -12.96
C LEU A 777 17.42 -11.11 -12.95
N GLN A 778 16.48 -11.78 -13.64
CA GLN A 778 15.07 -11.40 -13.72
C GLN A 778 14.26 -12.07 -12.61
#